data_AF-A0AA40GIR6-F1
#
_entry.id   AF-A0AA40GIR6-F1
#
_cell.length_a   1.000
_cell.length_b   1.000
_cell.length_c   1.000
_cell.angle_alpha   90.00
_cell.angle_beta   90.00
_cell.angle_gamma   90.00
#
_symmetry.space_group_name_H-M   'P 1'
#
loop_
_entity.id
_entity.type
_entity.pdbx_description
1 polymer ?
#
loop_
_entity_poly.entity_id
_entity_poly.type
_entity_poly.pdbx_seq_one_letter_code
_entity_poly.pdbx_strand_id
1 'polypeptide(L)'
;MTTPALLPLSGRRLPPLNLGASAFPHHRATLRLSEKFILLLILSAFITLCFGAFFFLPDSSKHKRFDLGLEDVLIPHVDTSKGGKDLGGFLIHGQGHDEHRHREEEERLRNKIRADHEKALEEAKEKLKKSRDEIQAEIQTEKNKVVQELKKKDSKPLPLVPLPNLTGINSGEPSDPDIREKRNKIKEMMKHAWDNYRQYGWGHNELKPIARKGHSTNIFGNSQMGATIVDALDTLYIMGLHDEFREGQEWIDKNLDFSVNSEVSVFEVNIRFIGGLLAAYYLSGQEVFKIKAVQLAGKLLPAFNTPTGIPWAMVNLKSGVGRNWGWASAGSSILAEFGTLHMEFVHLSYLTGDPVYYNKVMHIRKLLQKMDRPNGLYPNYLNPRTGRWGQHHTSVGGLGDSFYEYLLKAWLMSDKMDTEARKMYDDAIEAIEKHLIRKSNGGLTFIGEWKNGHLERKMGHLTCFAGGMFALGADGSRDDKAGHYLQLGAEIAHTCHESYDRTTLKLGPEAFKFDGGIEAVAVRQNEKYYILRPEVIETYWYMWRFTHDPKYRQWGWEATQAIDKYCRVSGGFSGVKDVYSSSPTYDDVQQSFFLAETLKYLYLLFSNDDLLPLDNWVFNTEAHPLPVLHLANTTLSGNPAYR
;
A
#
# COMPACT_ATOMS: atom_id res chain seq x y z
N MET A 1 10.20 -2.25 109.02
CA MET A 1 9.06 -3.18 109.15
C MET A 1 8.25 -3.07 107.85
N THR A 2 8.57 -3.86 106.83
CA THR A 2 8.07 -5.23 106.55
C THR A 2 6.65 -5.28 106.01
N THR A 3 6.52 -5.45 104.68
CA THR A 3 5.86 -6.61 104.03
C THR A 3 6.25 -6.67 102.52
N PRO A 4 6.31 -7.87 101.86
CA PRO A 4 7.13 -8.10 100.65
C PRO A 4 6.44 -8.78 99.42
N ALA A 5 7.26 -8.95 98.36
CA ALA A 5 7.31 -10.04 97.33
C ALA A 5 6.24 -10.09 96.20
N LEU A 6 6.51 -10.49 94.93
CA LEU A 6 7.69 -10.90 94.12
C LEU A 6 7.27 -10.98 92.61
N LEU A 7 8.18 -10.57 91.71
CA LEU A 7 8.62 -11.24 90.44
C LEU A 7 7.77 -11.26 89.12
N PRO A 8 8.42 -11.47 87.93
CA PRO A 8 8.44 -10.45 86.86
C PRO A 8 8.41 -11.03 85.40
N LEU A 9 8.98 -10.24 84.44
CA LEU A 9 9.60 -10.54 83.12
C LEU A 9 8.91 -9.77 81.98
N SER A 10 9.51 -8.76 81.31
CA SER A 10 10.70 -8.72 80.42
C SER A 10 10.52 -9.60 79.16
N GLY A 11 10.76 -9.22 77.89
CA GLY A 11 11.42 -8.06 77.26
C GLY A 11 12.31 -8.54 76.07
N ARG A 12 12.10 -7.97 74.87
CA ARG A 12 12.94 -7.96 73.62
C ARG A 12 13.03 -9.20 72.69
N ARG A 13 12.85 -8.99 71.37
CA ARG A 13 13.86 -9.04 70.26
C ARG A 13 13.22 -9.32 68.86
N LEU A 14 13.69 -8.59 67.84
CA LEU A 14 13.67 -8.93 66.40
C LEU A 14 14.82 -9.91 66.05
N PRO A 15 14.75 -10.63 64.92
CA PRO A 15 15.84 -10.47 63.93
C PRO A 15 15.39 -10.45 62.43
N PRO A 16 16.32 -10.09 61.50
CA PRO A 16 16.12 -9.91 60.05
C PRO A 16 16.80 -10.99 59.15
N LEU A 17 16.58 -10.90 57.82
CA LEU A 17 17.37 -11.44 56.67
C LEU A 17 17.53 -12.99 56.54
N ASN A 18 17.21 -13.63 55.40
CA ASN A 18 18.05 -13.68 54.18
C ASN A 18 17.57 -14.69 53.09
N LEU A 19 17.83 -14.30 51.84
CA LEU A 19 18.04 -15.03 50.56
C LEU A 19 17.85 -16.56 50.47
N GLY A 20 17.03 -17.00 49.50
CA GLY A 20 17.09 -18.38 48.98
C GLY A 20 16.00 -18.74 47.95
N ALA A 21 16.31 -18.55 46.67
CA ALA A 21 15.69 -19.15 45.46
C ALA A 21 14.14 -19.26 45.38
N SER A 22 13.51 -18.36 44.63
CA SER A 22 12.28 -18.73 43.92
C SER A 22 12.64 -19.80 42.88
N ALA A 23 12.43 -21.05 43.26
CA ALA A 23 12.39 -22.16 42.33
C ALA A 23 11.35 -21.84 41.24
N PHE A 24 11.81 -21.85 39.99
CA PHE A 24 11.02 -21.86 38.78
C PHE A 24 9.69 -22.61 38.98
N PRO A 25 8.52 -22.04 38.64
CA PRO A 25 7.45 -22.90 38.18
C PRO A 25 7.91 -23.41 36.81
N HIS A 26 8.52 -24.61 36.83
CA HIS A 26 8.69 -25.43 35.64
C HIS A 26 7.41 -25.35 34.82
N HIS A 27 7.56 -24.94 33.55
CA HIS A 27 6.56 -25.19 32.53
C HIS A 27 6.06 -26.63 32.67
N ARG A 28 4.79 -26.80 33.04
CA ARG A 28 4.15 -28.12 33.02
C ARG A 28 4.06 -28.53 31.55
N ALA A 29 4.98 -29.38 31.12
CA ALA A 29 5.00 -29.97 29.79
C ALA A 29 3.94 -31.06 29.58
N THR A 30 3.03 -31.29 30.55
CA THR A 30 2.04 -32.37 30.46
C THR A 30 0.69 -31.98 31.08
N LEU A 31 -0.37 -32.17 30.29
CA LEU A 31 -1.77 -32.02 30.68
C LEU A 31 -2.17 -33.09 31.71
N ARG A 32 -3.03 -32.71 32.67
CA ARG A 32 -3.62 -33.64 33.64
C ARG A 32 -4.52 -34.65 32.91
N LEU A 33 -4.69 -35.84 33.50
CA LEU A 33 -5.48 -36.92 32.89
C LEU A 33 -6.90 -36.45 32.52
N SER A 34 -7.53 -35.64 33.38
CA SER A 34 -8.84 -35.04 33.15
C SER A 34 -8.89 -34.10 31.94
N GLU A 35 -7.83 -33.33 31.68
CA GLU A 35 -7.73 -32.42 30.54
C GLU A 35 -7.51 -33.19 29.23
N LYS A 36 -6.75 -34.30 29.28
CA LYS A 36 -6.60 -35.22 28.15
C LYS A 36 -7.92 -35.90 27.77
N PHE A 37 -8.74 -36.27 28.75
CA PHE A 37 -10.08 -36.83 28.51
C PHE A 37 -11.04 -35.82 27.85
N ILE A 38 -10.99 -34.55 28.27
CA ILE A 38 -11.80 -33.49 27.65
C ILE A 38 -11.36 -33.26 26.20
N LEU A 39 -10.06 -33.21 25.92
CA LEU A 39 -9.55 -33.09 24.55
C LEU A 39 -9.93 -34.30 23.67
N LEU A 40 -9.89 -35.51 24.21
CA LEU A 40 -10.35 -36.71 23.51
C LEU A 40 -11.85 -36.68 23.21
N LEU A 41 -12.68 -36.17 24.13
CA LEU A 41 -14.12 -36.00 23.91
C LEU A 41 -14.40 -34.96 22.81
N ILE A 42 -13.68 -33.84 22.82
CA ILE A 42 -13.82 -32.79 21.79
C ILE A 42 -13.38 -33.33 20.42
N LEU A 43 -12.26 -34.05 20.35
CA LEU A 43 -11.77 -34.65 19.11
C LEU A 43 -12.72 -35.73 18.58
N SER A 44 -13.28 -36.56 19.48
CA SER A 44 -14.29 -37.57 19.14
C SER A 44 -15.57 -36.94 18.59
N ALA A 45 -16.07 -35.87 19.22
CA ALA A 45 -17.23 -35.13 18.74
C ALA A 45 -16.98 -34.51 17.35
N PHE A 46 -15.77 -33.97 17.12
CA PHE A 46 -15.39 -33.39 15.83
C PHE A 46 -15.29 -34.44 14.72
N ILE A 47 -14.67 -35.61 15.00
CA ILE A 47 -14.60 -36.73 14.05
C ILE A 47 -16.01 -37.24 13.72
N THR A 48 -16.88 -37.36 14.72
CA THR A 48 -18.26 -37.82 14.53
C THR A 48 -19.08 -36.83 13.69
N LEU A 49 -18.84 -35.52 13.86
CA LEU A 49 -19.46 -34.47 13.03
C LEU A 49 -18.95 -34.53 11.58
N CYS A 50 -17.64 -34.72 11.38
CA CYS A 50 -17.03 -34.84 10.06
C CYS A 50 -17.46 -36.11 9.32
N PHE A 51 -17.63 -37.24 10.02
CA PHE A 51 -18.14 -38.48 9.43
C PHE A 51 -19.66 -38.45 9.22
N GLY A 52 -20.42 -37.78 10.09
CA GLY A 52 -21.87 -37.59 9.92
C GLY A 52 -22.23 -36.79 8.66
N ALA A 53 -21.39 -35.80 8.30
CA ALA A 53 -21.52 -35.03 7.07
C ALA A 53 -21.27 -35.88 5.79
N PHE A 54 -20.55 -36.99 5.90
CA PHE A 54 -20.29 -37.90 4.78
C PHE A 54 -21.45 -38.86 4.49
N PHE A 55 -22.32 -39.13 5.46
CA PHE A 55 -23.44 -40.09 5.34
C PHE A 55 -24.82 -39.46 5.11
N PHE A 56 -24.95 -38.12 5.21
CA PHE A 56 -26.22 -37.40 5.00
C PHE A 56 -26.34 -36.67 3.65
N LEU A 57 -25.49 -36.99 2.68
CA LEU A 57 -25.73 -36.63 1.28
C LEU A 57 -26.66 -37.68 0.65
N PRO A 58 -27.81 -37.30 0.06
CA PRO A 58 -28.71 -38.26 -0.56
C PRO A 58 -28.06 -38.89 -1.79
N ASP A 59 -27.98 -40.21 -1.75
CA ASP A 59 -27.46 -41.08 -2.79
C ASP A 59 -28.41 -41.06 -4.00
N SER A 60 -27.93 -40.57 -5.16
CA SER A 60 -28.55 -40.90 -6.45
C SER A 60 -27.46 -41.28 -7.46
N SER A 61 -27.13 -42.56 -7.39
CA SER A 61 -26.30 -43.26 -8.35
C SER A 61 -27.03 -43.38 -9.69
N LYS A 62 -26.67 -42.54 -10.67
CA LYS A 62 -26.74 -42.85 -12.11
C LYS A 62 -26.01 -41.78 -12.93
N HIS A 63 -24.87 -42.19 -13.50
CA HIS A 63 -24.06 -41.59 -14.59
C HIS A 63 -22.64 -41.18 -14.19
N LYS A 64 -21.73 -42.16 -14.32
CA LYS A 64 -20.32 -41.93 -14.63
C LYS A 64 -20.22 -41.43 -16.09
N ARG A 65 -19.99 -40.13 -16.27
CA ARG A 65 -19.25 -39.54 -17.40
C ARG A 65 -18.93 -38.10 -17.02
N PHE A 66 -17.66 -37.81 -16.74
CA PHE A 66 -17.17 -36.44 -16.70
C PHE A 66 -17.16 -35.95 -18.14
N ASP A 67 -18.21 -35.23 -18.52
CA ASP A 67 -18.27 -34.49 -19.78
C ASP A 67 -17.95 -33.03 -19.50
N LEU A 68 -16.97 -32.50 -20.24
CA LEU A 68 -16.58 -31.10 -20.18
C LEU A 68 -17.75 -30.29 -20.76
N GLY A 69 -18.46 -29.57 -19.90
CA GLY A 69 -19.62 -28.75 -20.28
C GLY A 69 -19.33 -27.81 -21.45
N LEU A 70 -19.69 -28.28 -22.64
CA LEU A 70 -19.74 -27.54 -23.89
C LEU A 70 -21.04 -27.90 -24.60
N GLU A 71 -22.18 -27.64 -23.96
CA GLU A 71 -23.49 -27.65 -24.61
C GLU A 71 -24.48 -26.94 -23.69
N ASP A 72 -24.52 -25.61 -23.81
CA ASP A 72 -25.70 -24.77 -23.52
C ASP A 72 -25.45 -23.37 -24.11
N VAL A 73 -25.36 -23.33 -25.44
CA VAL A 73 -25.67 -22.14 -26.24
C VAL A 73 -26.80 -22.54 -27.17
N LEU A 74 -27.99 -22.66 -26.61
CA LEU A 74 -29.22 -22.75 -27.39
C LEU A 74 -29.84 -21.35 -27.53
N ILE A 75 -29.84 -20.95 -28.79
CA ILE A 75 -30.48 -19.79 -29.41
C ILE A 75 -31.95 -19.68 -28.96
N PRO A 76 -32.48 -18.49 -28.62
CA PRO A 76 -33.92 -18.33 -28.46
C PRO A 76 -34.60 -18.42 -29.83
N HIS A 77 -35.46 -19.43 -29.99
CA HIS A 77 -36.41 -19.53 -31.09
C HIS A 77 -37.43 -18.38 -31.00
N VAL A 78 -37.63 -17.69 -32.12
CA VAL A 78 -38.72 -16.73 -32.36
C VAL A 78 -39.97 -17.51 -32.76
N ASP A 79 -41.04 -17.38 -31.98
CA ASP A 79 -42.36 -17.93 -32.30
C ASP A 79 -43.02 -17.16 -33.46
N THR A 80 -43.39 -17.88 -34.51
CA THR A 80 -44.30 -17.39 -35.56
C THR A 80 -45.71 -17.95 -35.34
N SER A 81 -46.69 -17.12 -34.99
CA SER A 81 -48.07 -17.35 -35.41
C SER A 81 -48.92 -16.07 -35.55
N LYS A 82 -49.23 -15.79 -36.82
CA LYS A 82 -50.50 -15.31 -37.41
C LYS A 82 -51.35 -14.21 -36.71
N GLY A 83 -51.40 -13.05 -37.39
CA GLY A 83 -52.66 -12.50 -37.92
C GLY A 83 -53.15 -11.15 -37.36
N GLY A 84 -53.25 -10.12 -38.22
CA GLY A 84 -54.15 -8.98 -37.99
C GLY A 84 -53.67 -7.59 -38.42
N LYS A 85 -53.88 -7.26 -39.70
CA LYS A 85 -54.20 -5.97 -40.36
C LYS A 85 -53.75 -4.59 -39.79
N ASP A 86 -53.18 -3.84 -40.74
CA ASP A 86 -53.42 -2.43 -41.13
C ASP A 86 -52.43 -1.29 -40.75
N LEU A 87 -51.91 -0.70 -41.85
CA LEU A 87 -51.37 0.66 -42.15
C LEU A 87 -50.33 1.31 -41.20
N GLY A 88 -49.22 1.89 -41.66
CA GLY A 88 -48.81 2.30 -43.00
C GLY A 88 -47.30 2.55 -43.07
N GLY A 89 -46.78 2.53 -44.29
CA GLY A 89 -45.34 2.43 -44.56
C GLY A 89 -44.55 3.73 -44.42
N PHE A 90 -43.22 3.56 -44.38
CA PHE A 90 -42.29 4.41 -45.09
C PHE A 90 -41.11 3.57 -45.61
N LEU A 91 -40.76 3.82 -46.87
CA LEU A 91 -39.79 3.10 -47.69
C LEU A 91 -38.33 3.36 -47.28
N ILE A 92 -37.53 2.33 -47.58
CA ILE A 92 -36.08 2.14 -47.47
C ILE A 92 -35.32 2.90 -48.56
N HIS A 93 -34.06 3.31 -48.29
CA HIS A 93 -32.95 3.10 -49.25
C HIS A 93 -31.58 3.10 -48.57
N GLY A 94 -30.83 2.00 -48.70
CA GLY A 94 -29.42 1.92 -48.28
C GLY A 94 -28.79 0.51 -48.26
N GLN A 95 -28.54 -0.05 -49.46
CA GLN A 95 -27.47 -1.02 -49.80
C GLN A 95 -27.37 -2.40 -49.12
N GLY A 96 -27.93 -3.41 -49.80
CA GLY A 96 -27.67 -4.85 -49.58
C GLY A 96 -26.36 -5.36 -50.20
N HIS A 97 -25.23 -4.71 -49.93
CA HIS A 97 -23.90 -5.20 -50.36
C HIS A 97 -22.97 -5.59 -49.20
N ASP A 98 -23.28 -5.22 -47.95
CA ASP A 98 -22.44 -5.50 -46.77
C ASP A 98 -22.79 -6.79 -46.02
N GLU A 99 -24.04 -7.26 -46.09
CA GLU A 99 -24.44 -8.47 -45.34
C GLU A 99 -23.80 -9.75 -45.87
N HIS A 100 -23.59 -9.87 -47.19
CA HIS A 100 -22.95 -11.05 -47.78
C HIS A 100 -21.45 -11.12 -47.43
N ARG A 101 -20.79 -9.97 -47.35
CA ARG A 101 -19.36 -9.86 -47.01
C ARG A 101 -19.12 -10.17 -45.54
N HIS A 102 -19.99 -9.66 -44.67
CA HIS A 102 -19.96 -9.98 -43.24
C HIS A 102 -20.22 -11.46 -42.97
N ARG A 103 -21.14 -12.09 -43.72
CA ARG A 103 -21.44 -13.52 -43.55
C ARG A 103 -20.28 -14.42 -44.01
N GLU A 104 -19.59 -14.07 -45.09
CA GLU A 104 -18.38 -14.75 -45.54
C GLU A 104 -17.20 -14.57 -44.57
N GLU A 105 -17.04 -13.38 -43.97
CA GLU A 105 -16.00 -13.12 -42.97
C GLU A 105 -16.23 -13.86 -41.66
N GLU A 106 -17.48 -13.95 -41.19
CA GLU A 106 -17.83 -14.77 -40.03
C GLU A 106 -17.58 -16.25 -40.28
N GLU A 107 -17.89 -16.75 -41.48
CA GLU A 107 -17.67 -18.15 -41.83
C GLU A 107 -16.17 -18.48 -41.94
N ARG A 108 -15.38 -17.56 -42.50
CA ARG A 108 -13.91 -17.64 -42.46
C ARG A 108 -13.36 -17.63 -41.04
N LEU A 109 -13.90 -16.77 -40.16
CA LEU A 109 -13.47 -16.70 -38.77
C LEU A 109 -13.81 -17.98 -38.01
N ARG A 110 -15.02 -18.54 -38.19
CA ARG A 110 -15.42 -19.82 -37.60
C ARG A 110 -14.56 -20.98 -38.10
N ASN A 111 -14.24 -21.02 -39.39
CA ASN A 111 -13.36 -22.03 -39.96
C ASN A 111 -11.92 -21.91 -39.44
N LYS A 112 -11.43 -20.69 -39.24
CA LYS A 112 -10.12 -20.45 -38.61
C LYS A 112 -10.10 -20.89 -37.15
N ILE A 113 -11.13 -20.55 -36.37
CA ILE A 113 -11.26 -21.00 -34.98
C ILE A 113 -11.31 -22.53 -34.88
N ARG A 114 -12.05 -23.19 -35.79
CA ARG A 114 -12.12 -24.66 -35.84
C ARG A 114 -10.75 -25.27 -36.18
N ALA A 115 -10.05 -24.72 -37.17
CA ALA A 115 -8.71 -25.19 -37.56
C ALA A 115 -7.67 -24.99 -36.44
N ASP A 116 -7.70 -23.84 -35.77
CA ASP A 116 -6.82 -23.55 -34.63
C ASP A 116 -7.13 -24.48 -33.44
N HIS A 117 -8.40 -24.80 -33.21
CA HIS A 117 -8.82 -25.74 -32.17
C HIS A 117 -8.39 -27.18 -32.49
N GLU A 118 -8.56 -27.64 -33.73
CA GLU A 118 -8.06 -28.96 -34.17
C GLU A 118 -6.53 -29.05 -34.06
N LYS A 119 -5.82 -27.99 -34.44
CA LYS A 119 -4.37 -27.93 -34.30
C LYS A 119 -3.93 -28.01 -32.83
N ALA A 120 -4.60 -27.26 -31.95
CA ALA A 120 -4.33 -27.31 -30.51
C ALA A 120 -4.65 -28.70 -29.92
N LEU A 121 -5.69 -29.36 -30.42
CA LEU A 121 -6.07 -30.72 -30.00
C LEU A 121 -5.04 -31.76 -30.45
N GLU A 122 -4.51 -31.65 -31.67
CA GLU A 122 -3.44 -32.52 -32.15
C GLU A 122 -2.12 -32.27 -31.43
N GLU A 123 -1.75 -31.02 -31.17
CA GLU A 123 -0.59 -30.69 -30.33
C GLU A 123 -0.73 -31.24 -28.91
N ALA A 124 -1.94 -31.20 -28.34
CA ALA A 124 -2.23 -31.78 -27.03
C ALA A 124 -2.16 -33.31 -27.05
N LYS A 125 -2.68 -33.97 -28.10
CA LYS A 125 -2.57 -35.43 -28.28
C LYS A 125 -1.14 -35.89 -28.50
N GLU A 126 -0.33 -35.13 -29.26
CA GLU A 126 1.09 -35.42 -29.42
C GLU A 126 1.84 -35.29 -28.09
N LYS A 127 1.55 -34.24 -27.31
CA LYS A 127 2.12 -34.08 -25.96
C LYS A 127 1.69 -35.19 -24.99
N LEU A 128 0.48 -35.73 -25.12
CA LEU A 128 -0.02 -36.86 -24.34
C LEU A 128 0.59 -38.21 -24.74
N LYS A 129 1.12 -38.33 -25.97
CA LYS A 129 1.85 -39.53 -26.45
C LYS A 129 3.33 -39.54 -26.04
N LYS A 130 3.89 -38.40 -25.62
CA LYS A 130 5.29 -38.32 -25.18
C LYS A 130 5.48 -39.04 -23.86
N SER A 131 6.60 -39.75 -23.74
CA SER A 131 6.97 -40.39 -22.48
C SER A 131 7.31 -39.35 -21.42
N ARG A 132 7.20 -39.71 -20.15
CA ARG A 132 7.51 -38.82 -19.01
C ARG A 132 8.94 -38.27 -19.08
N ASP A 133 9.88 -39.05 -19.63
CA ASP A 133 11.28 -38.66 -19.76
C ASP A 133 11.51 -37.62 -20.88
N GLU A 134 10.75 -37.70 -21.98
CA GLU A 134 10.80 -36.70 -23.07
C GLU A 134 10.22 -35.35 -22.63
N ILE A 135 9.11 -35.36 -21.89
CA ILE A 135 8.53 -34.14 -21.31
C ILE A 135 9.53 -33.50 -20.34
N GLN A 136 10.21 -34.30 -19.53
CA GLN A 136 11.19 -33.81 -18.57
C GLN A 136 12.45 -33.24 -19.26
N ALA A 137 12.86 -33.84 -20.38
CA ALA A 137 13.94 -33.32 -21.22
C ALA A 137 13.56 -32.01 -21.94
N GLU A 138 12.34 -31.87 -22.44
CA GLU A 138 11.85 -30.62 -23.05
C GLU A 138 11.77 -29.49 -22.01
N ILE A 139 11.21 -29.75 -20.83
CA ILE A 139 11.17 -28.79 -19.73
C ILE A 139 12.59 -28.37 -19.33
N GLN A 140 13.54 -29.32 -19.26
CA GLN A 140 14.93 -29.00 -18.93
C GLN A 140 15.60 -28.17 -20.04
N THR A 141 15.26 -28.42 -21.30
CA THR A 141 15.78 -27.68 -22.45
C THR A 141 15.23 -26.26 -22.52
N GLU A 142 13.93 -26.07 -22.29
CA GLU A 142 13.31 -24.74 -22.16
C GLU A 142 13.86 -23.99 -20.96
N LYS A 143 14.03 -24.66 -19.81
CA LYS A 143 14.64 -24.08 -18.62
C LYS A 143 16.08 -23.62 -18.91
N ASN A 144 16.86 -24.42 -19.65
CA ASN A 144 18.22 -24.04 -20.05
C ASN A 144 18.23 -22.86 -21.06
N LYS A 145 17.27 -22.79 -21.99
CA LYS A 145 17.10 -21.64 -22.89
C LYS A 145 16.75 -20.37 -22.12
N VAL A 146 15.78 -20.43 -21.21
CA VAL A 146 15.40 -19.31 -20.34
C VAL A 146 16.57 -18.87 -19.47
N VAL A 147 17.34 -19.81 -18.91
CA VAL A 147 18.56 -19.50 -18.15
C VAL A 147 19.63 -18.84 -19.02
N GLN A 148 19.81 -19.27 -20.27
CA GLN A 148 20.74 -18.61 -21.21
C GLN A 148 20.27 -17.21 -21.63
N GLU A 149 18.96 -17.00 -21.82
CA GLU A 149 18.39 -15.68 -22.12
C GLU A 149 18.51 -14.73 -20.92
N LEU A 150 18.27 -15.22 -19.70
CA LEU A 150 18.48 -14.48 -18.46
C LEU A 150 19.95 -14.08 -18.29
N LYS A 151 20.89 -15.00 -18.53
CA LYS A 151 22.34 -14.71 -18.50
C LYS A 151 22.78 -13.70 -19.56
N LYS A 152 22.12 -13.64 -20.72
CA LYS A 152 22.35 -12.60 -21.75
C LYS A 152 21.77 -11.24 -21.38
N LYS A 153 20.73 -11.19 -20.53
CA LYS A 153 20.10 -9.95 -20.05
C LYS A 153 20.89 -9.32 -18.89
N ASP A 154 21.46 -10.13 -18.01
CA ASP A 154 22.27 -9.68 -16.86
C ASP A 154 23.63 -9.06 -17.24
N SER A 155 24.07 -9.18 -18.50
CA SER A 155 25.40 -8.73 -18.94
C SER A 155 25.43 -7.39 -19.69
N LYS A 156 24.29 -6.71 -19.88
CA LYS A 156 24.28 -5.37 -20.47
C LYS A 156 24.37 -4.32 -19.36
N PRO A 157 25.36 -3.41 -19.39
CA PRO A 157 25.36 -2.26 -18.50
C PRO A 157 24.04 -1.51 -18.63
N LEU A 158 23.45 -1.08 -17.50
CA LEU A 158 22.32 -0.16 -17.53
C LEU A 158 22.73 1.09 -18.32
N PRO A 159 21.84 1.66 -19.14
CA PRO A 159 22.17 2.87 -19.87
C PRO A 159 22.56 3.98 -18.89
N LEU A 160 23.56 4.77 -19.30
CA LEU A 160 23.87 6.05 -18.66
C LEU A 160 22.73 7.01 -19.04
N VAL A 161 21.74 7.13 -18.17
CA VAL A 161 20.68 8.13 -18.30
C VAL A 161 21.16 9.38 -17.57
N PRO A 162 21.23 10.55 -18.23
CA PRO A 162 21.52 11.79 -17.54
C PRO A 162 20.54 11.99 -16.38
N LEU A 163 21.06 12.21 -15.18
CA LEU A 163 20.24 12.63 -14.05
C LEU A 163 19.49 13.91 -14.46
N PRO A 164 18.19 14.03 -14.17
CA PRO A 164 17.48 15.29 -14.36
C PRO A 164 18.24 16.44 -13.67
N ASN A 165 18.07 17.68 -14.12
CA ASN A 165 18.64 18.83 -13.42
C ASN A 165 17.97 18.97 -12.04
N LEU A 166 18.59 18.40 -11.01
CA LEU A 166 18.05 18.39 -9.67
C LEU A 166 18.30 19.75 -9.00
N THR A 167 17.24 20.37 -8.52
CA THR A 167 17.28 21.62 -7.76
C THR A 167 16.84 21.40 -6.32
N GLY A 168 17.33 22.24 -5.41
CA GLY A 168 16.79 22.31 -4.05
C GLY A 168 17.13 21.13 -3.14
N ILE A 169 18.30 20.52 -3.29
CA ILE A 169 18.74 19.40 -2.42
C ILE A 169 19.59 19.88 -1.23
N ASN A 170 20.39 20.94 -1.41
CA ASN A 170 21.37 21.43 -0.44
C ASN A 170 20.98 22.79 0.21
N SER A 171 19.69 23.11 0.22
CA SER A 171 19.11 24.40 0.65
C SER A 171 18.10 24.20 1.79
N GLY A 172 17.25 25.19 2.08
CA GLY A 172 16.14 25.03 3.02
C GLY A 172 16.37 25.52 4.44
N GLU A 173 17.55 26.03 4.80
CA GLU A 173 17.79 26.55 6.15
C GLU A 173 17.00 27.84 6.41
N PRO A 174 16.08 27.85 7.39
CA PRO A 174 15.29 29.03 7.70
C PRO A 174 16.15 30.12 8.33
N SER A 175 15.90 31.38 7.94
CA SER A 175 16.57 32.54 8.52
C SER A 175 16.10 32.83 9.95
N ASP A 176 14.84 32.52 10.25
CA ASP A 176 14.24 32.68 11.58
C ASP A 176 14.86 31.69 12.59
N PRO A 177 15.45 32.18 13.71
CA PRO A 177 16.01 31.33 14.75
C PRO A 177 15.03 30.32 15.37
N ASP A 178 13.76 30.68 15.60
CA ASP A 178 12.76 29.79 16.21
C ASP A 178 12.42 28.63 15.27
N ILE A 179 12.20 28.92 13.98
CA ILE A 179 11.94 27.89 12.97
C ILE A 179 13.16 26.97 12.81
N ARG A 180 14.37 27.53 12.86
CA ARG A 180 15.61 26.75 12.84
C ARG A 180 15.74 25.83 14.05
N GLU A 181 15.40 26.29 15.24
CA GLU A 181 15.41 25.47 16.45
C GLU A 181 14.41 24.32 16.34
N LYS A 182 13.18 24.59 15.89
CA LYS A 182 12.16 23.56 15.63
C LYS A 182 12.64 22.53 14.62
N ARG A 183 13.21 22.97 13.49
CA ARG A 183 13.79 22.08 12.48
C ARG A 183 14.92 21.22 13.04
N ASN A 184 15.80 21.79 13.85
CA ASN A 184 16.90 21.07 14.49
C ASN A 184 16.39 20.05 15.52
N LYS A 185 15.29 20.33 16.22
CA LYS A 185 14.63 19.35 17.09
C LYS A 185 14.13 18.14 16.30
N ILE A 186 13.57 18.33 15.11
CA ILE A 186 13.17 17.19 14.25
C ILE A 186 14.39 16.35 13.83
N LYS A 187 15.48 17.01 13.43
CA LYS A 187 16.75 16.31 13.12
C LYS A 187 17.29 15.53 14.33
N GLU A 188 17.16 16.07 15.53
CA GLU A 188 17.52 15.37 16.77
C GLU A 188 16.63 14.13 17.01
N MET A 189 15.31 14.24 16.77
CA MET A 189 14.39 13.10 16.87
C MET A 189 14.73 12.00 15.84
N MET A 190 15.07 12.39 14.60
CA MET A 190 15.56 11.45 13.58
C MET A 190 16.82 10.74 14.03
N LYS A 191 17.79 11.48 14.59
CA LYS A 191 19.01 10.89 15.12
C LYS A 191 18.74 9.92 16.26
N HIS A 192 17.85 10.26 17.20
CA HIS A 192 17.42 9.35 18.26
C HIS A 192 16.77 8.07 17.71
N ALA A 193 15.88 8.19 16.73
CA ALA A 193 15.22 7.04 16.10
C ALA A 193 16.22 6.14 15.35
N TRP A 194 17.13 6.74 14.58
CA TRP A 194 18.14 6.04 13.79
C TRP A 194 19.21 5.37 14.66
N ASP A 195 19.80 6.10 15.62
CA ASP A 195 20.88 5.57 16.46
C ASP A 195 20.40 4.34 17.26
N ASN A 196 19.15 4.37 17.74
CA ASN A 196 18.55 3.22 18.41
C ASN A 196 18.20 2.07 17.46
N TYR A 197 17.74 2.36 16.25
CA TYR A 197 17.57 1.33 15.21
C TYR A 197 18.92 0.67 14.88
N ARG A 198 19.97 1.46 14.66
CA ARG A 198 21.33 0.98 14.44
C ARG A 198 21.85 0.13 15.59
N GLN A 199 21.53 0.50 16.83
CA GLN A 199 21.99 -0.26 18.00
C GLN A 199 21.26 -1.59 18.18
N TYR A 200 19.94 -1.63 17.96
CA TYR A 200 19.10 -2.75 18.40
C TYR A 200 18.39 -3.51 17.28
N GLY A 201 18.35 -2.95 16.07
CA GLY A 201 17.57 -3.44 14.93
C GLY A 201 18.31 -3.42 13.59
N TRP A 202 19.63 -3.20 13.56
CA TRP A 202 20.39 -3.09 12.32
C TRP A 202 20.18 -4.28 11.38
N GLY A 203 19.75 -4.00 10.14
CA GLY A 203 19.43 -4.98 9.11
C GLY A 203 18.05 -5.63 9.22
N HIS A 204 17.37 -5.49 10.36
CA HIS A 204 15.96 -5.86 10.46
C HIS A 204 15.06 -4.84 9.78
N ASN A 205 13.83 -5.24 9.47
CA ASN A 205 12.90 -4.34 8.77
C ASN A 205 12.52 -3.15 9.67
N GLU A 206 12.27 -3.40 10.95
CA GLU A 206 11.81 -2.40 11.93
C GLU A 206 12.45 -2.64 13.31
N LEU A 207 12.13 -1.76 14.26
CA LEU A 207 12.64 -1.83 15.63
C LEU A 207 11.49 -2.04 16.63
N LYS A 208 11.73 -2.87 17.64
CA LYS A 208 10.95 -2.90 18.89
C LYS A 208 11.67 -2.06 19.95
N PRO A 209 11.30 -0.79 20.17
CA PRO A 209 12.08 0.16 20.96
C PRO A 209 11.98 -0.07 22.48
N ILE A 210 10.94 -0.75 22.97
CA ILE A 210 10.80 -1.15 24.38
C ILE A 210 11.61 -2.43 24.62
N ALA A 211 11.42 -3.44 23.77
CA ALA A 211 12.12 -4.72 23.87
C ALA A 211 13.59 -4.64 23.41
N ARG A 212 14.00 -3.55 22.75
CA ARG A 212 15.34 -3.30 22.20
C ARG A 212 15.83 -4.44 21.31
N LYS A 213 15.03 -4.79 20.29
CA LYS A 213 15.35 -5.82 19.30
C LYS A 213 14.73 -5.53 17.95
N GLY A 214 15.25 -6.16 16.90
CA GLY A 214 14.65 -6.11 15.57
C GLY A 214 13.21 -6.64 15.51
N HIS A 215 12.43 -6.06 14.60
CA HIS A 215 11.09 -6.48 14.23
C HIS A 215 11.03 -6.74 12.72
N SER A 216 10.25 -7.74 12.33
CA SER A 216 9.92 -8.03 10.94
C SER A 216 8.42 -8.30 10.89
N THR A 217 7.67 -7.39 10.25
CA THR A 217 6.26 -7.57 9.93
C THR A 217 6.10 -8.56 8.78
N ASN A 218 4.94 -9.21 8.71
CA ASN A 218 4.66 -10.21 7.68
C ASN A 218 4.60 -9.64 6.25
N ILE A 219 4.48 -8.31 6.08
CA ILE A 219 4.39 -7.66 4.76
C ILE A 219 5.70 -7.74 3.96
N PHE A 220 6.84 -7.83 4.63
CA PHE A 220 8.16 -8.11 4.03
C PHE A 220 8.53 -9.60 4.11
N GLY A 221 7.55 -10.43 4.49
CA GLY A 221 7.71 -11.84 4.84
C GLY A 221 8.70 -12.07 5.97
N ASN A 222 9.33 -13.24 5.98
CA ASN A 222 10.24 -13.64 7.07
C ASN A 222 11.69 -13.16 6.85
N SER A 223 11.93 -12.39 5.79
CA SER A 223 13.27 -11.93 5.42
C SER A 223 13.61 -10.60 6.07
N GLN A 224 14.85 -10.49 6.52
CA GLN A 224 15.45 -9.26 7.04
C GLN A 224 16.00 -8.47 5.84
N MET A 225 15.17 -7.60 5.28
CA MET A 225 15.52 -6.81 4.10
C MET A 225 15.98 -5.39 4.46
N GLY A 226 15.98 -5.01 5.73
CA GLY A 226 16.43 -3.69 6.16
C GLY A 226 15.50 -2.56 5.72
N ALA A 227 14.18 -2.75 5.80
CA ALA A 227 13.19 -1.74 5.38
C ALA A 227 13.47 -0.35 5.97
N THR A 228 13.71 -0.25 7.28
CA THR A 228 14.07 1.03 7.95
C THR A 228 15.38 1.63 7.43
N ILE A 229 16.36 0.82 6.99
CA ILE A 229 17.59 1.35 6.36
C ILE A 229 17.22 2.03 5.06
N VAL A 230 16.48 1.35 4.19
CA VAL A 230 16.13 1.86 2.85
C VAL A 230 15.22 3.07 2.94
N ASP A 231 14.17 2.99 3.76
CA ASP A 231 13.17 4.05 3.92
C ASP A 231 13.73 5.35 4.52
N ALA A 232 14.77 5.25 5.34
CA ALA A 232 15.35 6.41 6.01
C ALA A 232 16.39 7.15 5.15
N LEU A 233 16.90 6.57 4.07
CA LEU A 233 18.08 7.10 3.36
C LEU A 233 17.89 8.54 2.88
N ASP A 234 16.78 8.82 2.20
CA ASP A 234 16.52 10.14 1.67
C ASP A 234 16.26 11.16 2.80
N THR A 235 15.60 10.77 3.89
CA THR A 235 15.45 11.60 5.10
C THR A 235 16.82 11.93 5.70
N LEU A 236 17.69 10.93 5.88
CA LEU A 236 19.04 11.13 6.39
C LEU A 236 19.82 12.09 5.49
N TYR A 237 19.70 11.92 4.17
CA TYR A 237 20.37 12.75 3.19
C TYR A 237 19.94 14.21 3.28
N ILE A 238 18.63 14.51 3.24
CA ILE A 238 18.14 15.90 3.26
C ILE A 238 18.33 16.58 4.62
N MET A 239 18.43 15.81 5.71
CA MET A 239 18.77 16.35 7.02
C MET A 239 20.27 16.60 7.20
N GLY A 240 21.11 16.26 6.21
CA GLY A 240 22.57 16.37 6.30
C GLY A 240 23.20 15.39 7.29
N LEU A 241 22.58 14.22 7.50
CA LEU A 241 23.09 13.09 8.28
C LEU A 241 23.86 12.14 7.35
N HIS A 242 24.90 12.67 6.70
CA HIS A 242 25.59 11.97 5.61
C HIS A 242 26.45 10.79 6.09
N ASP A 243 26.88 10.78 7.35
CA ASP A 243 27.60 9.63 7.91
C ASP A 243 26.65 8.45 8.10
N GLU A 244 25.47 8.68 8.68
CA GLU A 244 24.40 7.69 8.81
C GLU A 244 23.92 7.19 7.44
N PHE A 245 23.77 8.09 6.46
CA PHE A 245 23.45 7.73 5.08
C PHE A 245 24.50 6.78 4.49
N ARG A 246 25.80 7.06 4.69
CA ARG A 246 26.91 6.24 4.19
C ARG A 246 26.89 4.84 4.80
N GLU A 247 26.60 4.74 6.09
CA GLU A 247 26.45 3.43 6.77
C GLU A 247 25.29 2.61 6.17
N GLY A 248 24.15 3.24 5.90
CA GLY A 248 23.03 2.61 5.21
C GLY A 248 23.39 2.17 3.79
N GLN A 249 24.09 3.03 3.03
CA GLN A 249 24.59 2.72 1.69
C GLN A 249 25.52 1.49 1.71
N GLU A 250 26.47 1.44 2.64
CA GLU A 250 27.38 0.31 2.79
C GLU A 250 26.65 -0.99 3.15
N TRP A 251 25.61 -0.89 4.01
CA TRP A 251 24.80 -2.06 4.33
C TRP A 251 24.06 -2.58 3.11
N ILE A 252 23.48 -1.70 2.29
CA ILE A 252 22.76 -2.08 1.06
C ILE A 252 23.68 -2.75 0.06
N ASP A 253 24.87 -2.20 -0.15
CA ASP A 253 25.86 -2.75 -1.07
C ASP A 253 26.25 -4.18 -0.67
N LYS A 254 26.53 -4.38 0.62
CA LYS A 254 27.06 -5.64 1.16
C LYS A 254 26.00 -6.69 1.47
N ASN A 255 24.79 -6.31 1.89
CA ASN A 255 23.84 -7.23 2.54
C ASN A 255 22.44 -7.29 1.89
N LEU A 256 22.02 -6.28 1.13
CA LEU A 256 20.66 -6.29 0.56
C LEU A 256 20.57 -7.28 -0.61
N ASP A 257 19.96 -8.45 -0.37
CA ASP A 257 19.73 -9.49 -1.38
C ASP A 257 18.24 -9.84 -1.49
N PHE A 258 17.77 -9.93 -2.73
CA PHE A 258 16.39 -10.26 -3.09
C PHE A 258 16.21 -11.72 -3.51
N SER A 259 17.25 -12.54 -3.44
CA SER A 259 17.22 -13.96 -3.79
C SER A 259 16.66 -14.85 -2.67
N VAL A 260 15.72 -14.30 -1.89
CA VAL A 260 15.15 -14.92 -0.70
C VAL A 260 13.84 -15.64 -1.03
N ASN A 261 13.63 -16.80 -0.40
CA ASN A 261 12.37 -17.54 -0.53
C ASN A 261 11.32 -17.00 0.45
N SER A 262 10.86 -15.78 0.19
CA SER A 262 9.91 -15.06 1.03
C SER A 262 8.78 -14.47 0.18
N GLU A 263 7.56 -14.57 0.68
CA GLU A 263 6.41 -13.85 0.12
C GLU A 263 6.41 -12.42 0.65
N VAL A 264 6.29 -11.44 -0.24
CA VAL A 264 6.26 -10.02 0.10
C VAL A 264 5.04 -9.35 -0.53
N SER A 265 4.56 -8.28 0.11
CA SER A 265 3.54 -7.40 -0.47
C SER A 265 4.17 -6.60 -1.61
N VAL A 266 3.58 -6.69 -2.80
CA VAL A 266 4.06 -5.98 -4.00
C VAL A 266 3.96 -4.48 -3.79
N PHE A 267 2.85 -4.01 -3.21
CA PHE A 267 2.62 -2.61 -2.89
C PHE A 267 3.64 -2.07 -1.89
N GLU A 268 3.78 -2.73 -0.73
CA GLU A 268 4.68 -2.25 0.34
C GLU A 268 6.14 -2.26 -0.11
N VAL A 269 6.56 -3.29 -0.84
CA VAL A 269 7.93 -3.34 -1.37
C VAL A 269 8.15 -2.30 -2.48
N ASN A 270 7.13 -2.00 -3.28
CA ASN A 270 7.24 -0.96 -4.30
C ASN A 270 7.42 0.43 -3.68
N ILE A 271 6.49 0.85 -2.80
CA ILE A 271 6.48 2.23 -2.30
C ILE A 271 7.67 2.50 -1.38
N ARG A 272 8.09 1.51 -0.58
CA ARG A 272 9.19 1.63 0.40
C ARG A 272 10.55 1.38 -0.21
N PHE A 273 10.77 0.16 -0.73
CA PHE A 273 12.10 -0.23 -1.20
C PHE A 273 12.41 0.38 -2.57
N ILE A 274 11.53 0.21 -3.56
CA ILE A 274 11.81 0.78 -4.90
C ILE A 274 11.77 2.31 -4.81
N GLY A 275 10.76 2.88 -4.16
CA GLY A 275 10.66 4.33 -3.89
C GLY A 275 11.91 4.89 -3.18
N GLY A 276 12.29 4.32 -2.04
CA GLY A 276 13.44 4.77 -1.25
C GLY A 276 14.78 4.62 -1.97
N LEU A 277 14.99 3.52 -2.71
CA LEU A 277 16.19 3.34 -3.53
C LEU A 277 16.23 4.34 -4.70
N LEU A 278 15.10 4.62 -5.34
CA LEU A 278 15.04 5.62 -6.41
C LEU A 278 15.32 7.02 -5.86
N ALA A 279 14.71 7.42 -4.75
CA ALA A 279 14.97 8.71 -4.12
C ALA A 279 16.44 8.84 -3.67
N ALA A 280 17.00 7.82 -3.03
CA ALA A 280 18.41 7.79 -2.67
C ALA A 280 19.33 7.91 -3.89
N TYR A 281 18.99 7.25 -5.01
CA TYR A 281 19.72 7.39 -6.27
C TYR A 281 19.69 8.83 -6.79
N TYR A 282 18.50 9.44 -6.90
CA TYR A 282 18.39 10.80 -7.41
C TYR A 282 19.12 11.79 -6.51
N LEU A 283 18.95 11.72 -5.19
CA LEU A 283 19.59 12.66 -4.27
C LEU A 283 21.12 12.56 -4.22
N SER A 284 21.66 11.35 -4.30
CA SER A 284 23.10 11.10 -4.09
C SER A 284 23.91 10.82 -5.36
N GLY A 285 23.27 10.45 -6.46
CA GLY A 285 23.92 9.98 -7.69
C GLY A 285 24.57 8.59 -7.58
N GLN A 286 24.41 7.87 -6.46
CA GLN A 286 25.09 6.60 -6.21
C GLN A 286 24.40 5.43 -6.93
N GLU A 287 25.08 4.87 -7.93
CA GLU A 287 24.54 3.83 -8.83
C GLU A 287 24.06 2.55 -8.13
N VAL A 288 24.60 2.23 -6.94
CA VAL A 288 24.18 1.04 -6.17
C VAL A 288 22.67 1.03 -5.92
N PHE A 289 22.07 2.20 -5.65
CA PHE A 289 20.64 2.28 -5.36
C PHE A 289 19.79 2.01 -6.61
N LYS A 290 20.16 2.57 -7.77
CA LYS A 290 19.53 2.27 -9.06
C LYS A 290 19.61 0.79 -9.38
N ILE A 291 20.79 0.17 -9.22
CA ILE A 291 21.00 -1.25 -9.50
C ILE A 291 20.07 -2.12 -8.63
N LYS A 292 20.01 -1.84 -7.32
CA LYS A 292 19.14 -2.58 -6.39
C LYS A 292 17.65 -2.37 -6.70
N ALA A 293 17.24 -1.15 -7.04
CA ALA A 293 15.85 -0.86 -7.42
C ALA A 293 15.42 -1.69 -8.64
N VAL A 294 16.26 -1.74 -9.67
CA VAL A 294 16.00 -2.52 -10.90
C VAL A 294 15.98 -4.03 -10.62
N GLN A 295 16.90 -4.52 -9.81
CA GLN A 295 16.92 -5.93 -9.40
C GLN A 295 15.62 -6.33 -8.69
N LEU A 296 15.16 -5.51 -7.75
CA LEU A 296 13.93 -5.76 -7.01
C LEU A 296 12.69 -5.68 -7.91
N ALA A 297 12.62 -4.66 -8.77
CA ALA A 297 11.53 -4.51 -9.72
C ALA A 297 11.39 -5.74 -10.64
N GLY A 298 12.51 -6.28 -11.11
CA GLY A 298 12.53 -7.53 -11.87
C GLY A 298 11.92 -8.72 -11.12
N LYS A 299 12.07 -8.78 -9.79
CA LYS A 299 11.43 -9.80 -8.94
C LYS A 299 9.94 -9.59 -8.71
N LEU A 300 9.43 -8.36 -8.88
CA LEU A 300 8.01 -8.06 -8.75
C LEU A 300 7.22 -8.27 -10.04
N LEU A 301 7.86 -8.27 -11.22
CA LEU A 301 7.20 -8.49 -12.51
C LEU A 301 6.28 -9.74 -12.57
N PRO A 302 6.61 -10.89 -11.95
CA PRO A 302 5.73 -12.05 -11.93
C PRO A 302 4.36 -11.80 -11.26
N ALA A 303 4.24 -10.78 -10.39
CA ALA A 303 2.96 -10.43 -9.78
C ALA A 303 1.89 -10.07 -10.82
N PHE A 304 2.30 -9.51 -11.97
CA PHE A 304 1.42 -9.12 -13.06
C PHE A 304 1.03 -10.30 -13.98
N ASN A 305 1.47 -11.52 -13.69
CA ASN A 305 1.12 -12.71 -14.46
C ASN A 305 -0.28 -13.22 -14.04
N THR A 306 -1.29 -12.41 -14.37
CA THR A 306 -2.70 -12.70 -14.16
C THR A 306 -3.44 -12.58 -15.49
N PRO A 307 -4.61 -13.24 -15.66
CA PRO A 307 -5.38 -13.14 -16.91
C PRO A 307 -5.71 -11.70 -17.32
N THR A 308 -5.91 -10.81 -16.35
CA THR A 308 -6.26 -9.40 -16.60
C THR A 308 -5.06 -8.47 -16.65
N GLY A 309 -3.89 -8.90 -16.17
CA GLY A 309 -2.73 -8.04 -15.93
C GLY A 309 -2.80 -7.20 -14.65
N ILE A 310 -3.90 -7.23 -13.89
CA ILE A 310 -3.96 -6.67 -12.53
C ILE A 310 -3.09 -7.54 -11.62
N PRO A 311 -2.10 -6.97 -10.89
CA PRO A 311 -1.15 -7.76 -10.15
C PRO A 311 -1.78 -8.47 -8.95
N TRP A 312 -1.16 -9.59 -8.56
CA TRP A 312 -1.34 -10.20 -7.25
C TRP A 312 -0.85 -9.25 -6.14
N ALA A 313 -1.50 -9.28 -4.98
CA ALA A 313 -1.09 -8.51 -3.80
C ALA A 313 0.28 -8.96 -3.26
N MET A 314 0.51 -10.27 -3.23
CA MET A 314 1.73 -10.90 -2.71
C MET A 314 2.47 -11.63 -3.83
N VAL A 315 3.80 -11.62 -3.78
CA VAL A 315 4.67 -12.41 -4.66
C VAL A 315 5.84 -13.01 -3.88
N ASN A 316 6.20 -14.25 -4.20
CA ASN A 316 7.43 -14.85 -3.68
C ASN A 316 8.64 -14.41 -4.52
N LEU A 317 9.64 -13.78 -3.90
CA LEU A 317 10.80 -13.21 -4.60
C LEU A 317 11.71 -14.25 -5.27
N LYS A 318 11.65 -15.52 -4.85
CA LYS A 318 12.44 -16.61 -5.46
C LYS A 318 11.66 -17.37 -6.53
N SER A 319 10.43 -17.77 -6.23
CA SER A 319 9.64 -18.62 -7.15
C SER A 319 8.80 -17.83 -8.15
N GLY A 320 8.54 -16.54 -7.88
CA GLY A 320 7.63 -15.71 -8.69
C GLY A 320 6.15 -16.08 -8.55
N VAL A 321 5.79 -17.00 -7.65
CA VAL A 321 4.40 -17.36 -7.40
C VAL A 321 3.71 -16.23 -6.67
N GLY A 322 2.58 -15.76 -7.21
CA GLY A 322 1.78 -14.70 -6.62
C GLY A 322 0.41 -15.17 -6.13
N ARG A 323 -0.14 -14.44 -5.15
CA ARG A 323 -1.49 -14.65 -4.59
C ARG A 323 -2.06 -13.36 -4.01
N ASN A 324 -3.37 -13.33 -3.81
CA ASN A 324 -4.03 -12.27 -3.06
C ASN A 324 -4.17 -12.61 -1.57
N TRP A 325 -4.58 -11.62 -0.77
CA TRP A 325 -4.90 -11.80 0.63
C TRP A 325 -6.05 -12.77 0.82
N GLY A 326 -5.93 -13.70 1.78
CA GLY A 326 -6.96 -14.72 2.02
C GLY A 326 -8.31 -14.17 2.49
N TRP A 327 -8.32 -12.95 3.04
CA TRP A 327 -9.53 -12.24 3.48
C TRP A 327 -10.11 -11.33 2.41
N ALA A 328 -9.39 -11.08 1.30
CA ALA A 328 -9.86 -10.15 0.27
C ALA A 328 -11.11 -10.68 -0.44
N SER A 329 -12.08 -9.80 -0.63
CA SER A 329 -13.37 -10.13 -1.22
C SER A 329 -13.21 -10.86 -2.56
N ALA A 330 -13.79 -12.05 -2.67
CA ALA A 330 -13.73 -12.89 -3.89
C ALA A 330 -12.29 -13.12 -4.44
N GLY A 331 -11.27 -13.15 -3.57
CA GLY A 331 -9.87 -13.30 -3.98
C GLY A 331 -9.36 -12.12 -4.81
N SER A 332 -9.91 -10.93 -4.61
CA SER A 332 -9.58 -9.72 -5.35
C SER A 332 -8.25 -9.09 -4.92
N SER A 333 -7.66 -8.32 -5.83
CA SER A 333 -6.57 -7.39 -5.54
C SER A 333 -7.16 -6.08 -5.02
N ILE A 334 -6.37 -5.32 -4.25
CA ILE A 334 -6.81 -4.10 -3.56
C ILE A 334 -6.51 -2.87 -4.41
N LEU A 335 -7.46 -1.95 -4.54
CA LEU A 335 -7.37 -0.77 -5.41
C LEU A 335 -6.12 0.08 -5.13
N ALA A 336 -5.88 0.45 -3.87
CA ALA A 336 -4.67 1.18 -3.49
C ALA A 336 -3.40 0.38 -3.83
N GLU A 337 -3.38 -0.93 -3.58
CA GLU A 337 -2.16 -1.73 -3.80
C GLU A 337 -1.73 -1.77 -5.27
N PHE A 338 -2.65 -2.05 -6.20
CA PHE A 338 -2.29 -2.08 -7.63
C PHE A 338 -2.33 -0.70 -8.29
N GLY A 339 -3.05 0.25 -7.70
CA GLY A 339 -3.14 1.64 -8.15
C GLY A 339 -1.88 2.46 -7.86
N THR A 340 -1.13 2.06 -6.84
CA THR A 340 -0.01 2.83 -6.29
C THR A 340 1.34 2.17 -6.63
N LEU A 341 1.50 1.81 -7.91
CA LEU A 341 2.75 1.29 -8.49
C LEU A 341 3.31 2.21 -9.57
N HIS A 342 2.53 3.23 -9.95
CA HIS A 342 2.71 3.95 -11.20
C HIS A 342 4.01 4.76 -11.24
N MET A 343 4.27 5.57 -10.21
CA MET A 343 5.41 6.49 -10.19
C MET A 343 6.73 5.75 -10.25
N GLU A 344 6.92 4.74 -9.40
CA GLU A 344 8.15 3.96 -9.31
C GLU A 344 8.42 3.21 -10.62
N PHE A 345 7.39 2.57 -11.20
CA PHE A 345 7.52 1.82 -12.46
C PHE A 345 7.81 2.73 -13.65
N VAL A 346 7.27 3.95 -13.69
CA VAL A 346 7.61 4.94 -14.73
C VAL A 346 9.08 5.35 -14.60
N HIS A 347 9.56 5.66 -13.39
CA HIS A 347 10.97 5.98 -13.17
C HIS A 347 11.91 4.81 -13.49
N LEU A 348 11.50 3.57 -13.19
CA LEU A 348 12.25 2.37 -13.59
C LEU A 348 12.38 2.27 -15.11
N SER A 349 11.30 2.49 -15.87
CA SER A 349 11.38 2.53 -17.33
C SER A 349 12.25 3.68 -17.85
N TYR A 350 12.16 4.86 -17.23
CA TYR A 350 13.01 6.01 -17.57
C TYR A 350 14.50 5.68 -17.37
N LEU A 351 14.87 5.13 -16.21
CA LEU A 351 16.28 4.84 -15.86
C LEU A 351 16.87 3.63 -16.59
N THR A 352 16.05 2.66 -16.96
CA THR A 352 16.52 1.43 -17.61
C THR A 352 16.38 1.44 -19.13
N GLY A 353 15.52 2.30 -19.67
CA GLY A 353 15.06 2.23 -21.06
C GLY A 353 14.20 1.01 -21.39
N ASP A 354 13.89 0.14 -20.41
CA ASP A 354 13.02 -1.02 -20.62
C ASP A 354 11.55 -0.59 -20.44
N PRO A 355 10.72 -0.62 -21.49
CA PRO A 355 9.33 -0.16 -21.41
C PRO A 355 8.43 -1.13 -20.63
N VAL A 356 8.94 -2.30 -20.19
CA VAL A 356 8.13 -3.29 -19.48
C VAL A 356 7.43 -2.71 -18.25
N TYR A 357 8.13 -1.91 -17.44
CA TYR A 357 7.59 -1.36 -16.19
C TYR A 357 6.45 -0.38 -16.49
N TYR A 358 6.70 0.61 -17.35
CA TYR A 358 5.69 1.54 -17.84
C TYR A 358 4.46 0.83 -18.42
N ASN A 359 4.67 -0.16 -19.28
CA ASN A 359 3.58 -0.91 -19.92
C ASN A 359 2.70 -1.64 -18.89
N LYS A 360 3.26 -2.17 -17.80
CA LYS A 360 2.48 -2.84 -16.75
C LYS A 360 1.51 -1.88 -16.06
N VAL A 361 1.98 -0.70 -15.63
CA VAL A 361 1.14 0.26 -14.91
C VAL A 361 0.17 1.01 -15.82
N MET A 362 0.54 1.26 -17.08
CA MET A 362 -0.39 1.80 -18.07
C MET A 362 -1.49 0.82 -18.45
N HIS A 363 -1.21 -0.49 -18.43
CA HIS A 363 -2.24 -1.50 -18.67
C HIS A 363 -3.32 -1.47 -17.58
N ILE A 364 -2.94 -1.27 -16.31
CA ILE A 364 -3.88 -1.09 -15.19
C ILE A 364 -4.81 0.10 -15.45
N ARG A 365 -4.25 1.27 -15.77
CA ARG A 365 -5.02 2.49 -16.10
C ARG A 365 -6.03 2.24 -17.22
N LYS A 366 -5.57 1.69 -18.35
CA LYS A 366 -6.41 1.39 -19.52
C LYS A 366 -7.55 0.40 -19.21
N LEU A 367 -7.30 -0.56 -18.32
CA LEU A 367 -8.33 -1.49 -17.88
C LEU A 367 -9.38 -0.76 -17.04
N LEU A 368 -8.96 -0.01 -16.01
CA LEU A 368 -9.86 0.72 -15.11
C LEU A 368 -10.76 1.73 -15.84
N GLN A 369 -10.25 2.38 -16.88
CA GLN A 369 -11.05 3.33 -17.67
C GLN A 369 -12.19 2.71 -18.46
N LYS A 370 -12.01 1.46 -18.89
CA LYS A 370 -13.04 0.72 -19.64
C LYS A 370 -14.09 0.12 -18.72
N MET A 371 -13.85 0.14 -17.41
CA MET A 371 -14.76 -0.43 -16.43
C MET A 371 -15.83 0.57 -16.03
N ASP A 372 -17.06 0.08 -15.89
CA ASP A 372 -18.13 0.83 -15.27
C ASP A 372 -17.80 1.12 -13.80
N ARG A 373 -18.02 2.37 -13.39
CA ARG A 373 -17.78 2.84 -12.02
C ARG A 373 -19.13 3.05 -11.33
N PRO A 374 -19.52 2.23 -10.35
CA PRO A 374 -20.80 2.39 -9.66
C PRO A 374 -20.83 3.76 -8.95
N ASN A 375 -21.79 4.61 -9.32
CA ASN A 375 -21.91 6.00 -8.87
C ASN A 375 -20.68 6.89 -9.17
N GLY A 376 -19.88 6.53 -10.18
CA GLY A 376 -18.61 7.20 -10.47
C GLY A 376 -17.47 6.89 -9.50
N LEU A 377 -17.73 6.08 -8.47
CA LEU A 377 -16.78 5.66 -7.45
C LEU A 377 -16.01 4.42 -7.88
N TYR A 378 -14.77 4.28 -7.39
CA TYR A 378 -13.95 3.09 -7.59
C TYR A 378 -14.14 2.13 -6.39
N PRO A 379 -14.62 0.89 -6.62
CA PRO A 379 -14.59 -0.13 -5.58
C PRO A 379 -13.15 -0.53 -5.22
N ASN A 380 -12.92 -0.81 -3.93
CA ASN A 380 -11.61 -1.15 -3.39
C ASN A 380 -11.11 -2.55 -3.78
N TYR A 381 -11.94 -3.37 -4.43
CA TYR A 381 -11.64 -4.78 -4.75
C TYR A 381 -11.85 -5.08 -6.23
N LEU A 382 -10.79 -5.51 -6.92
CA LEU A 382 -10.85 -5.93 -8.33
C LEU A 382 -10.31 -7.35 -8.49
N ASN A 383 -11.10 -8.26 -9.07
CA ASN A 383 -10.66 -9.64 -9.25
C ASN A 383 -9.64 -9.75 -10.42
N PRO A 384 -8.40 -10.18 -10.18
CA PRO A 384 -7.36 -10.18 -11.21
C PRO A 384 -7.50 -11.31 -12.25
N ARG A 385 -8.42 -12.27 -12.02
CA ARG A 385 -8.72 -13.34 -12.98
C ARG A 385 -9.87 -12.98 -13.91
N THR A 386 -10.91 -12.32 -13.39
CA THR A 386 -12.14 -12.04 -14.14
C THR A 386 -12.26 -10.60 -14.61
N GLY A 387 -11.52 -9.66 -14.01
CA GLY A 387 -11.61 -8.24 -14.32
C GLY A 387 -12.93 -7.62 -13.86
N ARG A 388 -13.59 -8.21 -12.86
CA ARG A 388 -14.84 -7.70 -12.28
C ARG A 388 -14.61 -7.13 -10.89
N TRP A 389 -15.34 -6.08 -10.56
CA TRP A 389 -15.39 -5.54 -9.20
C TRP A 389 -15.87 -6.61 -8.21
N GLY A 390 -15.25 -6.62 -7.04
CA GLY A 390 -15.70 -7.39 -5.88
C GLY A 390 -16.83 -6.66 -5.15
N GLN A 391 -16.79 -6.64 -3.82
CA GLN A 391 -17.72 -5.82 -3.04
C GLN A 391 -17.58 -4.33 -3.41
N HIS A 392 -18.72 -3.65 -3.58
CA HIS A 392 -18.80 -2.22 -3.88
C HIS A 392 -18.56 -1.37 -2.62
N HIS A 393 -17.42 -1.58 -1.97
CA HIS A 393 -16.90 -0.75 -0.91
C HIS A 393 -15.96 0.28 -1.51
N THR A 394 -16.14 1.55 -1.20
CA THR A 394 -15.27 2.65 -1.61
C THR A 394 -14.84 3.42 -0.37
N SER A 395 -13.55 3.69 -0.27
CA SER A 395 -12.97 4.55 0.76
C SER A 395 -11.88 5.41 0.14
N VAL A 396 -11.74 6.63 0.65
CA VAL A 396 -10.55 7.49 0.42
C VAL A 396 -9.56 7.32 1.59
N GLY A 397 -9.82 6.42 2.54
CA GLY A 397 -8.82 5.90 3.46
C GLY A 397 -8.29 4.55 2.98
N GLY A 398 -7.92 3.70 3.94
CA GLY A 398 -7.31 2.39 3.65
C GLY A 398 -8.03 1.59 2.56
N LEU A 399 -7.23 0.91 1.74
CA LEU A 399 -7.59 0.12 0.56
C LEU A 399 -7.93 0.91 -0.71
N GLY A 400 -8.08 2.25 -0.63
CA GLY A 400 -8.40 3.08 -1.79
C GLY A 400 -7.61 4.39 -1.91
N ASP A 401 -7.27 5.03 -0.80
CA ASP A 401 -6.45 6.24 -0.65
C ASP A 401 -5.46 6.54 -1.79
N SER A 402 -4.32 5.87 -1.80
CA SER A 402 -3.15 6.22 -2.62
C SER A 402 -3.34 5.96 -4.12
N PHE A 403 -4.41 5.24 -4.51
CA PHE A 403 -4.80 5.19 -5.92
C PHE A 403 -5.20 6.58 -6.43
N TYR A 404 -6.02 7.31 -5.67
CA TYR A 404 -6.44 8.66 -6.04
C TYR A 404 -5.25 9.64 -6.04
N GLU A 405 -4.37 9.48 -5.06
CA GLU A 405 -3.11 10.21 -4.94
C GLU A 405 -2.24 10.04 -6.20
N TYR A 406 -2.05 8.80 -6.66
CA TYR A 406 -1.19 8.49 -7.80
C TYR A 406 -1.80 8.87 -9.15
N LEU A 407 -3.12 9.08 -9.24
CA LEU A 407 -3.69 9.71 -10.43
C LEU A 407 -3.21 11.16 -10.55
N LEU A 408 -3.28 11.94 -9.47
CA LEU A 408 -2.78 13.31 -9.45
C LEU A 408 -1.26 13.36 -9.61
N LYS A 409 -0.53 12.59 -8.81
CA LYS A 409 0.93 12.64 -8.76
C LYS A 409 1.58 12.14 -10.06
N ALA A 410 0.96 11.20 -10.77
CA ALA A 410 1.45 10.81 -12.10
C ALA A 410 1.32 11.93 -13.14
N TRP A 411 0.22 12.71 -13.10
CA TRP A 411 0.08 13.89 -13.95
C TRP A 411 1.19 14.92 -13.64
N LEU A 412 1.40 15.25 -12.37
CA LEU A 412 2.46 16.17 -11.94
C LEU A 412 3.86 15.69 -12.34
N MET A 413 4.17 14.42 -12.06
CA MET A 413 5.48 13.80 -12.35
C MET A 413 5.77 13.75 -13.85
N SER A 414 4.74 13.69 -14.70
CA SER A 414 4.87 13.71 -16.16
C SER A 414 5.05 15.12 -16.75
N ASP A 415 5.38 16.12 -15.92
CA ASP A 415 5.39 17.53 -16.32
C ASP A 415 4.03 17.97 -16.88
N LYS A 416 2.96 17.53 -16.20
CA LYS A 416 1.55 17.78 -16.55
C LYS A 416 1.12 17.22 -17.92
N MET A 417 1.88 16.30 -18.52
CA MET A 417 1.58 15.73 -19.85
C MET A 417 0.61 14.54 -19.83
N ASP A 418 0.53 13.78 -18.74
CA ASP A 418 -0.43 12.68 -18.54
C ASP A 418 -1.83 13.24 -18.21
N THR A 419 -2.45 13.88 -19.20
CA THR A 419 -3.80 14.47 -19.11
C THR A 419 -4.88 13.42 -18.84
N GLU A 420 -4.60 12.16 -19.17
CA GLU A 420 -5.45 11.02 -18.88
C GLU A 420 -5.54 10.77 -17.37
N ALA A 421 -4.39 10.77 -16.67
CA ALA A 421 -4.35 10.69 -15.21
C ALA A 421 -5.10 11.86 -14.57
N ARG A 422 -4.88 13.09 -15.06
CA ARG A 422 -5.60 14.29 -14.59
C ARG A 422 -7.11 14.12 -14.71
N LYS A 423 -7.58 13.64 -15.87
CA LYS A 423 -9.00 13.39 -16.09
C LYS A 423 -9.57 12.34 -15.14
N MET A 424 -8.86 11.23 -14.95
CA MET A 424 -9.30 10.19 -14.01
C MET A 424 -9.37 10.72 -12.57
N TYR A 425 -8.41 11.56 -12.16
CA TYR A 425 -8.40 12.23 -10.86
C TYR A 425 -9.61 13.16 -10.71
N ASP A 426 -9.80 14.12 -11.62
CA ASP A 426 -10.90 15.09 -11.54
C ASP A 426 -12.26 14.38 -11.49
N ASP A 427 -12.49 13.41 -12.38
CA ASP A 427 -13.72 12.64 -12.44
C ASP A 427 -13.95 11.81 -11.15
N ALA A 428 -12.87 11.38 -10.48
CA ALA A 428 -12.95 10.67 -9.18
C ALA A 428 -13.26 11.62 -8.02
N ILE A 429 -12.60 12.78 -7.98
CA ILE A 429 -12.81 13.77 -6.91
C ILE A 429 -14.25 14.31 -6.95
N GLU A 430 -14.81 14.59 -8.13
CA GLU A 430 -16.21 15.01 -8.24
C GLU A 430 -17.19 13.97 -7.68
N ALA A 431 -16.93 12.68 -7.91
CA ALA A 431 -17.74 11.61 -7.34
C ALA A 431 -17.56 11.49 -5.81
N ILE A 432 -16.32 11.64 -5.32
CA ILE A 432 -16.00 11.65 -3.89
C ILE A 432 -16.71 12.81 -3.18
N GLU A 433 -16.64 14.03 -3.70
CA GLU A 433 -17.32 15.20 -3.14
C GLU A 433 -18.83 14.95 -3.05
N LYS A 434 -19.43 14.44 -4.13
CA LYS A 434 -20.86 14.16 -4.19
C LYS A 434 -21.30 13.09 -3.18
N HIS A 435 -20.55 11.99 -3.08
CA HIS A 435 -21.02 10.80 -2.38
C HIS A 435 -20.43 10.59 -0.98
N LEU A 436 -19.18 10.99 -0.74
CA LEU A 436 -18.43 10.68 0.48
C LEU A 436 -18.21 11.90 1.38
N ILE A 437 -18.10 13.11 0.83
CA ILE A 437 -17.82 14.31 1.64
C ILE A 437 -19.10 14.85 2.27
N ARG A 438 -19.10 15.06 3.59
CA ARG A 438 -20.22 15.65 4.34
C ARG A 438 -19.69 16.59 5.42
N LYS A 439 -20.58 17.44 5.95
CA LYS A 439 -20.33 18.21 7.17
C LYS A 439 -20.96 17.52 8.38
N SER A 440 -20.28 17.60 9.53
CA SER A 440 -20.80 17.21 10.84
C SER A 440 -21.81 18.25 11.35
N ASN A 441 -22.44 17.99 12.50
CA ASN A 441 -23.39 18.94 13.09
C ASN A 441 -22.67 20.19 13.62
N GLY A 442 -21.44 20.02 14.12
CA GLY A 442 -20.51 21.08 14.52
C GLY A 442 -19.77 21.75 13.36
N GLY A 443 -20.07 21.38 12.12
CA GLY A 443 -19.54 22.04 10.92
C GLY A 443 -18.21 21.50 10.38
N LEU A 444 -17.69 20.39 10.92
CA LEU A 444 -16.46 19.75 10.42
C LEU A 444 -16.72 19.00 9.11
N THR A 445 -15.95 19.31 8.08
CA THR A 445 -15.98 18.57 6.81
C THR A 445 -15.20 17.27 6.94
N PHE A 446 -15.81 16.14 6.59
CA PHE A 446 -15.18 14.83 6.66
C PHE A 446 -15.48 14.00 5.41
N ILE A 447 -14.62 13.01 5.16
CA ILE A 447 -14.81 12.03 4.08
C ILE A 447 -15.22 10.70 4.71
N GLY A 448 -16.46 10.27 4.47
CA GLY A 448 -16.97 9.00 4.97
C GLY A 448 -16.61 7.81 4.08
N GLU A 449 -16.93 6.60 4.53
CA GLU A 449 -16.77 5.37 3.75
C GLU A 449 -18.09 4.97 3.09
N TRP A 450 -18.05 4.55 1.83
CA TRP A 450 -19.23 4.08 1.11
C TRP A 450 -19.29 2.56 1.12
N LYS A 451 -20.29 1.99 1.79
CA LYS A 451 -20.49 0.53 1.90
C LYS A 451 -21.92 0.15 1.61
N ASN A 452 -22.12 -0.80 0.70
CA ASN A 452 -23.44 -1.36 0.38
C ASN A 452 -24.51 -0.30 0.07
N GLY A 453 -24.12 0.78 -0.62
CA GLY A 453 -25.03 1.87 -0.98
C GLY A 453 -25.27 2.91 0.12
N HIS A 454 -24.62 2.79 1.28
CA HIS A 454 -24.76 3.70 2.40
C HIS A 454 -23.43 4.36 2.78
N LEU A 455 -23.52 5.61 3.22
CA LEU A 455 -22.38 6.34 3.76
C LEU A 455 -22.23 6.04 5.25
N GLU A 456 -21.11 5.42 5.62
CA GLU A 456 -20.66 5.31 7.01
C GLU A 456 -19.94 6.60 7.40
N ARG A 457 -20.43 7.29 8.44
CA ARG A 457 -19.89 8.57 8.93
C ARG A 457 -18.65 8.35 9.81
N LYS A 458 -17.62 7.75 9.22
CA LYS A 458 -16.35 7.38 9.84
C LYS A 458 -15.23 7.79 8.89
N MET A 459 -14.17 8.37 9.43
CA MET A 459 -12.98 8.76 8.69
C MET A 459 -11.76 8.14 9.38
N GLY A 460 -10.86 7.54 8.61
CA GLY A 460 -9.58 7.03 9.11
C GLY A 460 -8.50 8.11 9.10
N HIS A 461 -7.47 7.95 9.94
CA HIS A 461 -6.26 8.76 9.93
C HIS A 461 -5.60 8.79 8.55
N LEU A 462 -5.55 7.62 7.88
CA LEU A 462 -5.08 7.48 6.49
C LEU A 462 -5.74 8.52 5.56
N THR A 463 -7.06 8.70 5.65
CA THR A 463 -7.85 9.63 4.84
C THR A 463 -7.40 11.10 4.98
N CYS A 464 -6.65 11.46 6.02
CA CYS A 464 -6.17 12.81 6.22
C CYS A 464 -5.16 13.26 5.18
N PHE A 465 -4.51 12.36 4.44
CA PHE A 465 -3.64 12.69 3.29
C PHE A 465 -4.41 13.51 2.23
N ALA A 466 -5.73 13.29 2.13
CA ALA A 466 -6.56 13.91 1.12
C ALA A 466 -6.57 15.44 1.20
N GLY A 467 -6.32 16.02 2.38
CA GLY A 467 -6.21 17.48 2.52
C GLY A 467 -5.05 18.04 1.69
N GLY A 468 -3.86 17.44 1.82
CA GLY A 468 -2.69 17.75 1.01
C GLY A 468 -2.90 17.42 -0.47
N MET A 469 -3.54 16.28 -0.78
CA MET A 469 -3.89 15.92 -2.16
C MET A 469 -4.79 16.96 -2.84
N PHE A 470 -5.83 17.46 -2.16
CA PHE A 470 -6.70 18.50 -2.72
C PHE A 470 -5.97 19.81 -2.94
N ALA A 471 -5.13 20.24 -1.99
CA ALA A 471 -4.33 21.44 -2.14
C ALA A 471 -3.32 21.32 -3.30
N LEU A 472 -2.65 20.17 -3.41
CA LEU A 472 -1.70 19.86 -4.48
C LEU A 472 -2.37 19.81 -5.86
N GLY A 473 -3.60 19.31 -5.94
CA GLY A 473 -4.38 19.20 -7.18
C GLY A 473 -5.19 20.44 -7.55
N ALA A 474 -5.16 21.48 -6.71
CA ALA A 474 -5.90 22.71 -6.92
C ALA A 474 -5.42 23.44 -8.17
N ASP A 475 -4.09 23.53 -8.36
CA ASP A 475 -3.51 24.05 -9.59
C ASP A 475 -3.80 23.09 -10.77
N GLY A 476 -4.26 23.66 -11.88
CA GLY A 476 -4.72 22.92 -13.07
C GLY A 476 -6.08 22.22 -12.92
N SER A 477 -6.88 22.56 -11.89
CA SER A 477 -8.26 22.08 -11.79
C SER A 477 -9.17 22.60 -12.89
N ARG A 478 -10.16 21.78 -13.28
CA ARG A 478 -11.19 22.17 -14.25
C ARG A 478 -12.05 23.30 -13.71
N ASP A 479 -12.58 24.10 -14.63
CA ASP A 479 -13.55 25.15 -14.37
C ASP A 479 -13.10 26.18 -13.31
N ASP A 480 -11.79 26.40 -13.20
CA ASP A 480 -11.17 27.34 -12.25
C ASP A 480 -11.55 27.07 -10.77
N LYS A 481 -11.69 25.78 -10.41
CA LYS A 481 -12.01 25.32 -9.04
C LYS A 481 -10.81 25.35 -8.08
N ALA A 482 -9.72 26.05 -8.43
CA ALA A 482 -8.49 26.05 -7.62
C ALA A 482 -8.76 26.53 -6.18
N GLY A 483 -9.50 27.64 -6.03
CA GLY A 483 -9.89 28.15 -4.72
C GLY A 483 -10.79 27.19 -3.93
N HIS A 484 -11.68 26.45 -4.61
CA HIS A 484 -12.53 25.44 -3.99
C HIS A 484 -11.71 24.28 -3.41
N TYR A 485 -10.76 23.74 -4.17
CA TYR A 485 -9.94 22.62 -3.70
C TYR A 485 -8.92 23.03 -2.61
N LEU A 486 -8.36 24.24 -2.67
CA LEU A 486 -7.57 24.78 -1.56
C LEU A 486 -8.39 24.93 -0.28
N GLN A 487 -9.63 25.42 -0.40
CA GLN A 487 -10.55 25.52 0.74
C GLN A 487 -10.94 24.14 1.27
N LEU A 488 -11.25 23.18 0.40
CA LEU A 488 -11.55 21.81 0.79
C LEU A 488 -10.35 21.15 1.51
N GLY A 489 -9.14 21.36 0.99
CA GLY A 489 -7.90 20.94 1.64
C GLY A 489 -7.75 21.52 3.05
N ALA A 490 -8.03 22.82 3.20
CA ALA A 490 -8.01 23.49 4.50
C ALA A 490 -9.08 22.95 5.48
N GLU A 491 -10.30 22.68 5.00
CA GLU A 491 -11.38 22.11 5.82
C GLU A 491 -11.06 20.69 6.29
N ILE A 492 -10.48 19.84 5.42
CA ILE A 492 -10.02 18.50 5.79
C ILE A 492 -8.86 18.57 6.78
N ALA A 493 -7.88 19.45 6.55
CA ALA A 493 -6.77 19.67 7.48
C ALA A 493 -7.26 20.08 8.88
N HIS A 494 -8.26 20.96 8.95
CA HIS A 494 -8.89 21.37 10.20
C HIS A 494 -9.59 20.20 10.92
N THR A 495 -10.39 19.40 10.21
CA THR A 495 -11.02 18.21 10.80
C THR A 495 -9.99 17.20 11.32
N CYS A 496 -8.90 17.00 10.59
CA CYS A 496 -7.81 16.13 11.02
C CYS A 496 -7.06 16.68 12.25
N HIS A 497 -6.83 18.00 12.32
CA HIS A 497 -6.30 18.66 13.52
C HIS A 497 -7.24 18.48 14.72
N GLU A 498 -8.54 18.67 14.54
CA GLU A 498 -9.54 18.44 15.59
C GLU A 498 -9.52 17.00 16.11
N SER A 499 -9.22 16.02 15.24
CA SER A 499 -9.07 14.63 15.68
C SER A 499 -7.86 14.40 16.59
N TYR A 500 -6.82 15.23 16.46
CA TYR A 500 -5.66 15.26 17.36
C TYR A 500 -6.00 16.04 18.63
N ASP A 501 -6.55 17.25 18.49
CA ASP A 501 -6.77 18.15 19.62
C ASP A 501 -7.76 17.58 20.64
N ARG A 502 -8.75 16.81 20.17
CA ARG A 502 -9.76 16.18 21.04
C ARG A 502 -9.27 14.96 21.82
N THR A 503 -8.00 14.58 21.70
CA THR A 503 -7.42 13.46 22.46
C THR A 503 -6.60 13.95 23.65
N THR A 504 -6.44 13.08 24.65
CA THR A 504 -5.64 13.38 25.84
C THR A 504 -4.16 13.54 25.50
N LEU A 505 -3.66 12.76 24.53
CA LEU A 505 -2.25 12.77 24.13
C LEU A 505 -1.93 13.80 23.04
N LYS A 506 -2.94 14.48 22.47
CA LYS A 506 -2.78 15.37 21.30
C LYS A 506 -2.21 14.64 20.07
N LEU A 507 -2.59 13.37 19.94
CA LEU A 507 -2.30 12.48 18.81
C LEU A 507 -3.62 11.90 18.30
N GLY A 508 -3.80 11.85 16.98
CA GLY A 508 -5.04 11.36 16.37
C GLY A 508 -5.18 9.83 16.47
N PRO A 509 -6.41 9.31 16.65
CA PRO A 509 -6.67 7.87 16.60
C PRO A 509 -6.68 7.36 15.15
N GLU A 510 -6.50 6.05 14.95
CA GLU A 510 -6.56 5.41 13.63
C GLU A 510 -7.87 5.69 12.87
N ALA A 511 -9.00 5.79 13.59
CA ALA A 511 -10.26 6.22 12.99
C ALA A 511 -11.16 6.96 13.97
N PHE A 512 -11.96 7.88 13.45
CA PHE A 512 -12.85 8.74 14.22
C PHE A 512 -14.22 8.90 13.54
N LYS A 513 -15.25 9.21 14.34
CA LYS A 513 -16.66 9.21 13.94
C LYS A 513 -17.30 10.60 13.97
N PHE A 514 -18.41 10.72 13.23
CA PHE A 514 -19.24 11.93 13.09
C PHE A 514 -20.74 11.63 13.25
N ASP A 515 -21.08 10.67 14.11
CA ASP A 515 -22.44 10.21 14.41
C ASP A 515 -22.77 10.32 15.91
N GLY A 516 -24.06 10.32 16.27
CA GLY A 516 -24.50 10.20 17.66
C GLY A 516 -24.08 11.33 18.61
N GLY A 517 -23.84 12.55 18.10
CA GLY A 517 -23.34 13.69 18.89
C GLY A 517 -21.82 13.66 19.14
N ILE A 518 -21.12 12.68 18.54
CA ILE A 518 -19.68 12.52 18.60
C ILE A 518 -19.08 13.06 17.30
N GLU A 519 -18.00 13.83 17.41
CA GLU A 519 -17.30 14.39 16.25
C GLU A 519 -15.80 14.27 16.43
N ALA A 520 -15.11 13.77 15.41
CA ALA A 520 -13.65 13.65 15.35
C ALA A 520 -13.01 12.92 16.55
N VAL A 521 -13.70 11.91 17.12
CA VAL A 521 -13.11 11.02 18.14
C VAL A 521 -13.41 9.56 17.86
N ALA A 522 -12.53 8.67 18.33
CA ALA A 522 -12.69 7.23 18.21
C ALA A 522 -13.62 6.68 19.29
N VAL A 523 -14.53 5.79 18.88
CA VAL A 523 -15.48 5.12 19.80
C VAL A 523 -15.02 3.71 20.13
N ARG A 524 -14.48 2.97 19.14
CA ARG A 524 -14.09 1.57 19.32
C ARG A 524 -12.69 1.48 19.89
N GLN A 525 -12.50 0.61 20.88
CA GLN A 525 -11.21 0.46 21.56
C GLN A 525 -10.06 0.09 20.60
N ASN A 526 -10.35 -0.72 19.58
CA ASN A 526 -9.37 -1.13 18.58
C ASN A 526 -9.11 -0.08 17.49
N GLU A 527 -9.65 1.12 17.61
CA GLU A 527 -9.43 2.25 16.68
C GLU A 527 -8.77 3.45 17.39
N LYS A 528 -8.54 3.39 18.70
CA LYS A 528 -7.96 4.47 19.52
C LYS A 528 -6.43 4.56 19.46
N TYR A 529 -5.78 3.68 18.71
CA TYR A 529 -4.33 3.63 18.66
C TYR A 529 -3.77 4.69 17.71
N TYR A 530 -2.49 5.03 17.89
CA TYR A 530 -1.69 5.85 17.00
C TYR A 530 -0.33 5.16 16.78
N ILE A 531 -0.03 4.79 15.54
CA ILE A 531 1.18 4.04 15.17
C ILE A 531 2.23 4.91 14.48
N LEU A 532 2.36 6.17 14.89
CA LEU A 532 3.37 7.12 14.36
C LEU A 532 3.12 7.58 12.91
N ARG A 533 1.87 7.50 12.45
CA ARG A 533 1.48 7.78 11.07
C ARG A 533 1.71 9.24 10.62
N PRO A 534 1.95 9.48 9.33
CA PRO A 534 2.32 10.79 8.81
C PRO A 534 1.17 11.65 8.26
N GLU A 535 0.00 11.10 7.91
CA GLU A 535 -0.87 11.70 6.87
C GLU A 535 -1.47 13.06 7.27
N VAL A 536 -1.64 13.32 8.57
CA VAL A 536 -2.04 14.64 9.09
C VAL A 536 -0.93 15.68 8.92
N ILE A 537 0.30 15.29 9.22
CA ILE A 537 1.49 16.14 9.09
C ILE A 537 1.84 16.37 7.62
N GLU A 538 1.70 15.36 6.77
CA GLU A 538 1.82 15.51 5.31
C GLU A 538 0.88 16.60 4.79
N THR A 539 -0.39 16.55 5.18
CA THR A 539 -1.37 17.58 4.84
C THR A 539 -0.96 18.95 5.36
N TYR A 540 -0.47 19.08 6.60
CA TYR A 540 0.02 20.37 7.11
C TYR A 540 1.18 20.92 6.28
N TRP A 541 2.10 20.07 5.82
CA TRP A 541 3.21 20.50 4.97
C TRP A 541 2.74 21.03 3.62
N TYR A 542 1.86 20.31 2.91
CA TYR A 542 1.28 20.81 1.66
C TYR A 542 0.51 22.11 1.89
N MET A 543 -0.35 22.17 2.91
CA MET A 543 -1.12 23.38 3.21
C MET A 543 -0.22 24.57 3.56
N TRP A 544 0.88 24.36 4.29
CA TRP A 544 1.89 25.39 4.54
C TRP A 544 2.53 25.87 3.23
N ARG A 545 3.01 24.96 2.37
CA ARG A 545 3.67 25.31 1.10
C ARG A 545 2.77 26.14 0.18
N PHE A 546 1.47 25.85 0.15
CA PHE A 546 0.53 26.56 -0.73
C PHE A 546 -0.03 27.85 -0.13
N THR A 547 -0.16 27.95 1.19
CA THR A 547 -0.87 29.08 1.82
C THR A 547 0.01 29.97 2.68
N HIS A 548 1.14 29.46 3.17
CA HIS A 548 1.98 30.09 4.19
C HIS A 548 1.20 30.51 5.45
N ASP A 549 0.04 29.90 5.71
CA ASP A 549 -0.72 30.16 6.92
C ASP A 549 0.05 29.58 8.13
N PRO A 550 0.47 30.42 9.10
CA PRO A 550 1.31 30.00 10.21
C PRO A 550 0.68 28.94 11.10
N LYS A 551 -0.65 28.77 11.06
CA LYS A 551 -1.34 27.74 11.86
C LYS A 551 -0.85 26.33 11.53
N TYR A 552 -0.47 26.05 10.28
CA TYR A 552 -0.01 24.70 9.89
C TYR A 552 1.35 24.36 10.51
N ARG A 553 2.25 25.33 10.64
CA ARG A 553 3.50 25.18 11.41
C ARG A 553 3.23 25.05 12.91
N GLN A 554 2.27 25.79 13.44
CA GLN A 554 1.86 25.68 14.84
C GLN A 554 1.31 24.28 15.15
N TRP A 555 0.39 23.76 14.33
CA TRP A 555 -0.18 22.42 14.46
C TRP A 555 0.86 21.31 14.28
N GLY A 556 1.78 21.46 13.32
CA GLY A 556 2.91 20.54 13.16
C GLY A 556 3.84 20.54 14.38
N TRP A 557 4.03 21.69 15.03
CA TRP A 557 4.82 21.79 16.25
C TRP A 557 4.11 21.14 17.45
N GLU A 558 2.80 21.34 17.59
CA GLU A 558 1.98 20.64 18.60
C GLU A 558 2.10 19.12 18.47
N ALA A 559 1.99 18.60 17.24
CA ALA A 559 2.17 17.17 16.96
C ALA A 559 3.60 16.71 17.28
N THR A 560 4.63 17.51 16.94
CA THR A 560 6.03 17.22 17.27
C THR A 560 6.22 17.07 18.78
N GLN A 561 5.69 18.00 19.57
CA GLN A 561 5.79 17.98 21.02
C GLN A 561 5.04 16.78 21.62
N ALA A 562 3.87 16.44 21.08
CA ALA A 562 3.10 15.27 21.49
C ALA A 562 3.86 13.96 21.21
N ILE A 563 4.43 13.81 20.02
CA ILE A 563 5.25 12.65 19.65
C ILE A 563 6.48 12.54 20.56
N ASP A 564 7.25 13.62 20.74
CA ASP A 564 8.45 13.61 21.58
C ASP A 564 8.12 13.33 23.06
N LYS A 565 6.95 13.75 23.53
CA LYS A 565 6.51 13.52 24.92
C LYS A 565 5.94 12.12 25.17
N TYR A 566 5.12 11.60 24.26
CA TYR A 566 4.29 10.42 24.51
C TYR A 566 4.68 9.19 23.70
N CYS A 567 5.47 9.33 22.64
CA CYS A 567 5.94 8.21 21.82
C CYS A 567 7.44 7.93 22.01
N ARG A 568 8.22 8.93 22.43
CA ARG A 568 9.66 8.76 22.67
C ARG A 568 9.93 7.86 23.86
N VAL A 569 10.78 6.87 23.64
CA VAL A 569 11.26 5.95 24.68
C VAL A 569 12.77 5.82 24.61
N SER A 570 13.38 5.22 25.64
CA SER A 570 14.85 5.12 25.70
C SER A 570 15.47 4.39 24.50
N GLY A 571 14.74 3.48 23.85
CA GLY A 571 15.18 2.69 22.72
C GLY A 571 14.63 3.12 21.36
N GLY A 572 14.13 4.36 21.20
CA GLY A 572 13.55 4.85 19.94
C GLY A 572 12.21 5.55 20.13
N PHE A 573 11.27 5.34 19.19
CA PHE A 573 9.87 5.81 19.26
C PHE A 573 8.90 4.64 19.08
N SER A 574 7.83 4.61 19.87
CA SER A 574 6.79 3.58 19.78
C SER A 574 5.42 4.19 19.53
N GLY A 575 4.57 3.48 18.79
CA GLY A 575 3.14 3.75 18.77
C GLY A 575 2.49 3.57 20.14
N VAL A 576 1.29 4.13 20.29
CA VAL A 576 0.48 4.08 21.51
C VAL A 576 -0.87 3.43 21.21
N LYS A 577 -1.37 2.60 22.12
CA LYS A 577 -2.60 1.81 21.93
C LYS A 577 -3.89 2.57 22.20
N ASP A 578 -3.82 3.66 22.97
CA ASP A 578 -4.98 4.47 23.33
C ASP A 578 -4.56 5.93 23.53
N VAL A 579 -4.91 6.80 22.58
CA VAL A 579 -4.63 8.25 22.60
C VAL A 579 -5.49 9.04 23.59
N TYR A 580 -6.49 8.41 24.21
CA TYR A 580 -7.34 9.04 25.23
C TYR A 580 -6.87 8.72 26.65
N SER A 581 -5.91 7.80 26.82
CA SER A 581 -5.32 7.49 28.12
C SER A 581 -4.26 8.53 28.51
N SER A 582 -4.31 9.05 29.74
CA SER A 582 -3.25 9.92 30.29
C SER A 582 -1.92 9.19 30.51
N SER A 583 -1.95 7.86 30.57
CA SER A 583 -0.78 6.99 30.66
C SER A 583 -0.67 6.15 29.39
N PRO A 584 0.26 6.47 28.48
CA PRO A 584 0.36 5.76 27.20
C PRO A 584 0.79 4.30 27.40
N THR A 585 0.11 3.39 26.70
CA THR A 585 0.54 1.99 26.57
C THR A 585 1.15 1.80 25.20
N TYR A 586 2.41 1.37 25.16
CA TYR A 586 3.17 1.22 23.91
C TYR A 586 2.81 -0.06 23.15
N ASP A 587 2.85 0.02 21.81
CA ASP A 587 2.75 -1.13 20.91
C ASP A 587 4.08 -1.87 20.69
N ASP A 588 5.19 -1.25 21.11
CA ASP A 588 6.56 -1.73 20.95
C ASP A 588 6.96 -1.93 19.48
N VAL A 589 6.58 -0.98 18.62
CA VAL A 589 7.02 -0.92 17.21
C VAL A 589 7.39 0.52 16.81
N GLN A 590 8.60 0.68 16.27
CA GLN A 590 9.01 1.86 15.50
C GLN A 590 8.86 1.52 14.03
N GLN A 591 7.77 2.01 13.44
CA GLN A 591 7.44 1.80 12.03
C GLN A 591 8.47 2.51 11.13
N SER A 592 8.84 1.93 10.00
CA SER A 592 9.84 2.53 9.10
C SER A 592 9.39 3.89 8.55
N PHE A 593 8.10 4.04 8.22
CA PHE A 593 7.49 5.31 7.79
C PHE A 593 7.61 6.45 8.81
N PHE A 594 7.85 6.17 10.09
CA PHE A 594 8.11 7.27 11.03
C PHE A 594 9.38 8.04 10.63
N LEU A 595 10.40 7.33 10.16
CA LEU A 595 11.65 7.91 9.66
C LEU A 595 11.50 8.39 8.21
N ALA A 596 10.79 7.63 7.37
CA ALA A 596 10.59 7.97 5.96
C ALA A 596 9.70 9.19 5.77
N GLU A 597 8.62 9.29 6.53
CA GLU A 597 7.52 10.22 6.25
C GLU A 597 7.32 11.23 7.38
N THR A 598 6.98 10.77 8.58
CA THR A 598 6.57 11.66 9.69
C THR A 598 7.66 12.68 10.01
N LEU A 599 8.91 12.23 10.18
CA LEU A 599 10.03 13.12 10.45
C LEU A 599 10.47 13.91 9.21
N LYS A 600 10.31 13.37 8.00
CA LYS A 600 10.63 14.08 6.74
C LYS A 600 9.68 15.25 6.53
N TYR A 601 8.37 15.03 6.60
CA TYR A 601 7.37 16.09 6.44
C TYR A 601 7.45 17.13 7.55
N LEU A 602 7.72 16.75 8.81
CA LEU A 602 8.00 17.72 9.87
C LEU A 602 9.25 18.57 9.57
N TYR A 603 10.33 17.95 9.09
CA TYR A 603 11.55 18.67 8.74
C TYR A 603 11.33 19.65 7.57
N LEU A 604 10.57 19.23 6.55
CA LEU A 604 10.21 20.06 5.40
C LEU A 604 9.25 21.19 5.78
N LEU A 605 8.31 20.95 6.70
CA LEU A 605 7.40 21.97 7.23
C LEU A 605 8.14 23.13 7.91
N PHE A 606 9.26 22.84 8.58
CA PHE A 606 10.14 23.84 9.20
C PHE A 606 11.36 24.19 8.34
N SER A 607 11.34 23.88 7.05
CA SER A 607 12.34 24.31 6.06
C SER A 607 11.77 25.38 5.12
N ASN A 608 12.63 26.04 4.36
CA ASN A 608 12.18 26.95 3.30
C ASN A 608 11.68 26.20 2.06
N ASP A 609 10.80 26.87 1.32
CA ASP A 609 10.50 26.84 -0.12
C ASP A 609 11.42 25.98 -1.00
N ASP A 610 12.69 26.33 -0.94
CA ASP A 610 13.71 25.91 -1.88
C ASP A 610 14.31 24.53 -1.58
N LEU A 611 13.96 23.88 -0.47
CA LEU A 611 14.27 22.47 -0.22
C LEU A 611 13.16 21.58 -0.77
N LEU A 612 13.52 20.71 -1.72
CA LEU A 612 12.61 19.84 -2.48
C LEU A 612 11.37 20.60 -3.00
N PRO A 613 11.54 21.62 -3.87
CA PRO A 613 10.43 22.41 -4.37
C PRO A 613 9.44 21.54 -5.17
N LEU A 614 8.14 21.79 -4.96
CA LEU A 614 7.05 20.97 -5.52
C LEU A 614 6.95 21.02 -7.06
N ASP A 615 7.54 22.03 -7.70
CA ASP A 615 7.61 22.13 -9.16
C ASP A 615 8.60 21.13 -9.77
N ASN A 616 9.54 20.61 -8.98
CA ASN A 616 10.62 19.74 -9.45
C ASN A 616 10.55 18.34 -8.84
N TRP A 617 9.81 18.17 -7.73
CA TRP A 617 9.76 16.94 -6.95
C TRP A 617 8.32 16.54 -6.65
N VAL A 618 8.01 15.28 -6.94
CA VAL A 618 6.75 14.64 -6.56
C VAL A 618 7.07 13.51 -5.60
N PHE A 619 6.51 13.59 -4.39
CA PHE A 619 6.72 12.60 -3.35
C PHE A 619 5.87 11.39 -3.64
N ASN A 620 6.44 10.19 -3.64
CA ASN A 620 5.66 8.96 -3.68
C ASN A 620 4.82 8.80 -2.37
N THR A 621 3.99 7.76 -2.27
CA THR A 621 3.09 7.61 -1.10
C THR A 621 3.80 7.27 0.21
N GLU A 622 5.11 6.99 0.20
CA GLU A 622 5.94 6.77 1.40
C GLU A 622 6.97 7.93 1.55
N ALA A 623 6.58 9.12 1.09
CA ALA A 623 7.35 10.36 1.14
C ALA A 623 8.73 10.32 0.44
N HIS A 624 8.97 9.42 -0.50
CA HIS A 624 10.19 9.40 -1.29
C HIS A 624 10.11 10.39 -2.46
N PRO A 625 10.93 11.44 -2.51
CA PRO A 625 10.87 12.45 -3.56
C PRO A 625 11.43 11.90 -4.87
N LEU A 626 10.61 11.92 -5.92
CA LEU A 626 10.98 11.54 -7.28
C LEU A 626 10.93 12.78 -8.19
N PRO A 627 11.92 12.97 -9.08
CA PRO A 627 11.98 14.18 -9.90
C PRO A 627 10.87 14.20 -10.96
N VAL A 628 10.38 15.38 -11.30
CA VAL A 628 9.51 15.56 -12.47
C VAL A 628 10.28 15.18 -13.74
N LEU A 629 9.64 14.39 -14.60
CA LEU A 629 10.21 13.92 -15.86
C LEU A 629 9.80 14.86 -17.00
N HIS A 630 10.72 15.73 -17.41
CA HIS A 630 10.54 16.60 -18.58
C HIS A 630 10.74 15.81 -19.89
N LEU A 631 9.68 15.12 -20.32
CA LEU A 631 9.70 14.21 -21.48
C LEU A 631 9.91 14.91 -22.84
N ALA A 632 9.95 16.24 -22.89
CA ALA A 632 10.24 16.99 -24.12
C ALA A 632 11.62 16.68 -24.72
N ASN A 633 12.56 16.17 -23.91
CA ASN A 633 13.94 15.87 -24.34
C ASN A 633 14.32 14.38 -24.27
N THR A 634 13.40 13.49 -23.88
CA THR A 634 13.71 12.05 -23.76
C THR A 634 12.84 11.24 -24.70
N THR A 635 13.49 10.54 -25.64
CA THR A 635 12.87 9.57 -26.54
C THR A 635 12.44 8.32 -25.77
N LEU A 636 11.43 8.45 -24.90
CA LEU A 636 10.64 7.28 -24.49
C LEU A 636 9.88 6.82 -25.73
N SER A 637 10.34 5.74 -26.35
CA SER A 637 9.71 5.12 -27.51
C SER A 637 8.30 4.66 -27.13
N GLY A 638 7.31 5.51 -27.36
CA GLY A 638 5.92 5.25 -26.96
C GLY A 638 4.98 6.45 -27.03
N ASN A 639 5.46 7.67 -27.29
CA ASN A 639 4.58 8.83 -27.44
C ASN A 639 3.72 8.73 -28.72
N PRO A 640 2.38 8.71 -28.64
CA PRO A 640 1.50 8.75 -29.81
C PRO A 640 1.61 10.09 -30.58
N ALA A 641 2.20 11.12 -29.97
CA ALA A 641 2.38 12.43 -30.61
C ALA A 641 3.44 12.48 -31.72
N TYR A 642 4.07 11.35 -32.04
CA TYR A 642 5.02 11.19 -33.16
C TYR A 642 4.68 9.99 -34.06
N ARG A 643 3.39 9.75 -34.34
CA ARG A 643 2.94 8.94 -35.48
C ARG A 643 1.84 9.64 -36.27
#